data_AF-A0A661ZKH9-F1
#
_entry.id   AF-A0A661ZKH9-F1
#
_cell.length_a   1.000
_cell.length_b   1.000
_cell.length_c   1.000
_cell.angle_alpha   90.00
_cell.angle_beta   90.00
_cell.angle_gamma   90.00
#
_symmetry.space_group_name_H-M   'P 1'
#
loop_
_entity.id
_entity.type
_entity.pdbx_description
1 polymer ?
#
loop_
_entity_poly.entity_id
_entity_poly.type
_entity_poly.pdbx_seq_one_letter_code
_entity_poly.pdbx_strand_id
1 'polypeptide(L)'
;MKNIFIISVLLFFSGLLHAQGPDLSGIKICVNPGHGGHDSDDRFIAETGFWESEGNLTKGLYLRDILENCGATVIMSRVTNFTEDDLPLSQIDAIANDNNVDYFQSIHSNALNGSMNYPLLLFRGYDDDPVFPLAKVMAQLEWNELITNSNLYWPYGYDNIRGDWDFYPQWGSQVGLGVLRNLNMPGVLSEGSFHDYYPESWRLQNLDYRRCEAWNLADAIVNYFGEPAFTLGLVTGVARDPYKNTNYYWVPGSNDEKLPINEFTATLLSLNKVYQGDTLNNGVFFFDSIAPGSYSLIFEADGYFNDTVDISVTGGQTTIVDRWLPFDTTVAPVVLSHYMPSLPDSVGATESITFRFSSPMMTSSVETAFSITPAVNGQFSWDDDDKTLIFSHTETFEKATEYTVSLSAEAKSIWNVPIETAYSFNFITKNRNRLALLDSYPKNNSIVNPKLQFRLIFDAPLASSSLINNVILYNSNNDEISKWGAVVFEDEGRGNYFFLPQEDLNYNENYKIVLSPGILDEDGTPYYETTEINFSTQVENPMTFSLFDDFENIGTWTDPDDSQFTQGTDPSLTSFAISPYFKISGYSSGKLHYQFTETDGGICAETNSVPYEIGSGKSTEFGMWIFGDLSYNLLEYGFYRNSNMNEPIFIDTIDWAGWDLKYINKSEIPGDGNKQFHSIMVKQNPLSPSLKGEIFIDDIFQVPGVNIKNIDLNKDFYFIQNFPNPFEEITNFSYYLSVDADVKLEIFNLLGQKIVSIEKTAQKTGMQSIIWNGKDCKNNNVGSGTYFYKITAIPISNSSVQYQKSGVSVKY
;
A
#
# COMPACT_ATOMS: atom_id res chain seq x y z
N MET A 1 -14.93 -35.53 16.92
CA MET A 1 -15.50 -36.90 16.76
C MET A 1 -15.68 -37.12 15.27
N LYS A 2 -15.01 -38.14 14.72
CA LYS A 2 -14.90 -38.40 13.28
C LYS A 2 -16.16 -39.11 12.78
N ASN A 3 -16.93 -38.46 11.91
CA ASN A 3 -18.05 -39.10 11.20
C ASN A 3 -17.56 -39.62 9.84
N ILE A 4 -17.80 -40.92 9.65
CA ILE A 4 -17.42 -41.74 8.51
C ILE A 4 -18.40 -41.49 7.37
N PHE A 5 -17.90 -41.10 6.20
CA PHE A 5 -18.65 -41.07 4.94
C PHE A 5 -18.96 -42.50 4.50
N ILE A 6 -20.25 -42.82 4.36
CA ILE A 6 -20.73 -44.05 3.71
C ILE A 6 -20.87 -43.74 2.22
N ILE A 7 -20.04 -44.38 1.40
CA ILE A 7 -20.19 -44.41 -0.05
C ILE A 7 -21.27 -45.45 -0.38
N SER A 8 -22.42 -44.98 -0.87
CA SER A 8 -23.51 -45.83 -1.33
C SER A 8 -23.24 -46.27 -2.77
N VAL A 9 -22.76 -47.50 -2.95
CA VAL A 9 -22.74 -48.20 -4.25
C VAL A 9 -24.14 -48.77 -4.49
N LEU A 10 -24.91 -48.16 -5.40
CA LEU A 10 -26.18 -48.70 -5.87
C LEU A 10 -25.94 -49.61 -7.08
N LEU A 11 -25.85 -50.91 -6.81
CA LEU A 11 -25.95 -51.99 -7.81
C LEU A 11 -27.41 -52.12 -8.25
N PHE A 12 -27.73 -51.81 -9.51
CA PHE A 12 -29.01 -52.15 -10.12
C PHE A 12 -28.93 -53.53 -10.78
N PHE A 13 -29.82 -54.42 -10.36
CA PHE A 13 -30.03 -55.75 -10.96
C PHE A 13 -30.97 -55.65 -12.16
N SER A 14 -30.57 -56.29 -13.24
CA SER A 14 -31.20 -56.39 -14.56
C SER A 14 -32.57 -57.06 -14.59
N GLY A 15 -33.47 -56.54 -15.43
CA GLY A 15 -34.74 -57.16 -15.79
C GLY A 15 -35.30 -56.69 -17.13
N LEU A 16 -34.72 -57.20 -18.23
CA LEU A 16 -35.34 -57.51 -19.54
C LEU A 16 -36.41 -56.55 -20.10
N LEU A 17 -35.92 -55.48 -20.72
CA LEU A 17 -36.21 -55.04 -22.08
C LEU A 17 -35.04 -54.12 -22.44
N HIS A 18 -33.91 -54.68 -22.91
CA HIS A 18 -32.79 -53.86 -23.39
C HIS A 18 -33.26 -53.16 -24.66
N ALA A 19 -33.67 -51.89 -24.55
CA ALA A 19 -33.40 -50.97 -25.64
C ALA A 19 -31.87 -50.98 -25.83
N GLN A 20 -31.39 -51.39 -27.00
CA GLN A 20 -29.97 -51.33 -27.31
C GLN A 20 -29.57 -49.85 -27.30
N GLY A 21 -28.79 -49.44 -26.29
CA GLY A 21 -28.02 -48.21 -26.39
C GLY A 21 -26.90 -48.37 -27.42
N PRO A 22 -26.16 -47.30 -27.72
CA PRO A 22 -25.04 -47.35 -28.67
C PRO A 22 -24.02 -48.43 -28.27
N ASP A 23 -23.53 -49.21 -29.24
CA ASP A 23 -22.44 -50.18 -29.04
C ASP A 23 -21.29 -49.90 -30.02
N LEU A 24 -20.26 -49.21 -29.52
CA LEU A 24 -19.04 -48.88 -30.25
C LEU A 24 -17.94 -49.94 -30.06
N SER A 25 -18.30 -51.16 -29.64
CA SER A 25 -17.33 -52.25 -29.45
C SER A 25 -16.50 -52.52 -30.70
N GLY A 26 -15.17 -52.39 -30.56
CA GLY A 26 -14.22 -52.61 -31.65
C GLY A 26 -13.89 -51.37 -32.47
N ILE A 27 -14.56 -50.24 -32.23
CA ILE A 27 -14.22 -48.93 -32.80
C ILE A 27 -13.11 -48.28 -31.97
N LYS A 28 -12.12 -47.69 -32.65
CA LYS A 28 -11.03 -46.93 -32.04
C LYS A 28 -11.18 -45.45 -32.35
N ILE A 29 -11.17 -44.62 -31.31
CA ILE A 29 -11.37 -43.18 -31.44
C ILE A 29 -10.18 -42.46 -30.81
N CYS A 30 -9.50 -41.59 -31.55
CA CYS A 30 -8.50 -40.71 -30.98
C CYS A 30 -9.16 -39.39 -30.60
N VAL A 31 -9.05 -38.99 -29.34
CA VAL A 31 -9.50 -37.68 -28.83
C VAL A 31 -8.25 -36.87 -28.46
N ASN A 32 -8.13 -35.70 -29.09
CA ASN A 32 -7.10 -34.72 -28.81
C ASN A 32 -7.73 -33.48 -28.16
N PRO A 33 -7.54 -33.32 -26.84
CA PRO A 33 -7.72 -32.02 -26.21
C PRO A 33 -6.62 -31.06 -26.68
N GLY A 34 -6.98 -29.97 -27.37
CA GLY A 34 -6.04 -28.98 -27.88
C GLY A 34 -5.22 -28.29 -26.78
N HIS A 35 -4.02 -27.83 -27.13
CA HIS A 35 -3.06 -27.14 -26.25
C HIS A 35 -2.61 -27.98 -25.02
N GLY A 36 -1.76 -27.44 -24.15
CA GLY A 36 -1.45 -28.02 -22.84
C GLY A 36 -0.65 -27.08 -21.94
N GLY A 37 -0.95 -27.09 -20.63
CA GLY A 37 -0.28 -26.24 -19.65
C GLY A 37 -0.90 -24.85 -19.49
N HIS A 38 -0.26 -23.99 -18.69
CA HIS A 38 -0.69 -22.60 -18.44
C HIS A 38 0.46 -21.64 -18.80
N ASP A 39 0.91 -21.70 -20.04
CA ASP A 39 2.04 -20.91 -20.54
C ASP A 39 1.65 -20.02 -21.74
N SER A 40 2.67 -19.48 -22.43
CA SER A 40 2.47 -18.55 -23.54
C SER A 40 1.80 -19.16 -24.78
N ASP A 41 1.74 -20.49 -24.90
CA ASP A 41 1.09 -21.16 -26.03
C ASP A 41 -0.39 -21.50 -25.77
N ASP A 42 -0.89 -21.25 -24.56
CA ASP A 42 -2.31 -21.40 -24.19
C ASP A 42 -3.07 -20.06 -24.25
N ARG A 43 -4.40 -20.07 -24.03
CA ARG A 43 -5.26 -18.88 -24.05
C ARG A 43 -5.94 -18.68 -22.69
N PHE A 44 -5.45 -17.67 -21.97
CA PHE A 44 -6.01 -17.25 -20.68
C PHE A 44 -6.95 -16.06 -20.81
N ILE A 45 -8.11 -16.14 -20.17
CA ILE A 45 -9.05 -15.03 -20.02
C ILE A 45 -8.97 -14.51 -18.60
N ALA A 46 -8.34 -13.36 -18.43
CA ALA A 46 -8.04 -12.79 -17.11
C ALA A 46 -9.30 -12.45 -16.31
N GLU A 47 -10.37 -12.02 -16.99
CA GLU A 47 -11.62 -11.60 -16.36
C GLU A 47 -12.35 -12.76 -15.68
N THR A 48 -12.28 -13.97 -16.27
CA THR A 48 -13.03 -15.15 -15.80
C THR A 48 -12.12 -16.20 -15.17
N GLY A 49 -10.81 -16.12 -15.38
CA GLY A 49 -9.85 -17.14 -14.98
C GLY A 49 -9.83 -18.38 -15.89
N PHE A 50 -10.42 -18.33 -17.08
CA PHE A 50 -10.57 -19.49 -17.96
C PHE A 50 -9.30 -19.75 -18.78
N TRP A 51 -8.92 -21.01 -18.91
CA TRP A 51 -7.84 -21.49 -19.79
C TRP A 51 -8.40 -22.44 -20.84
N GLU A 52 -8.07 -22.21 -22.10
CA GLU A 52 -8.53 -23.04 -23.22
C GLU A 52 -8.09 -24.50 -23.06
N SER A 53 -6.81 -24.74 -22.74
CA SER A 53 -6.27 -26.08 -22.53
C SER A 53 -7.03 -26.90 -21.47
N GLU A 54 -7.43 -26.25 -20.37
CA GLU A 54 -8.18 -26.87 -19.27
C GLU A 54 -9.62 -27.18 -19.71
N GLY A 55 -10.25 -26.25 -20.43
CA GLY A 55 -11.54 -26.44 -21.06
C GLY A 55 -11.53 -27.62 -22.02
N ASN A 56 -10.57 -27.66 -22.94
CA ASN A 56 -10.41 -28.72 -23.92
C ASN A 56 -10.16 -30.07 -23.26
N LEU A 57 -9.28 -30.12 -22.23
CA LEU A 57 -8.96 -31.36 -21.50
C LEU A 57 -10.20 -31.95 -20.85
N THR A 58 -10.92 -31.14 -20.08
CA THR A 58 -12.08 -31.60 -19.33
C THR A 58 -13.20 -32.08 -20.26
N LYS A 59 -13.47 -31.37 -21.36
CA LYS A 59 -14.38 -31.83 -22.43
C LYS A 59 -13.93 -33.18 -23.01
N GLY A 60 -12.65 -33.32 -23.35
CA GLY A 60 -12.09 -34.55 -23.91
C GLY A 60 -12.13 -35.74 -22.95
N LEU A 61 -11.89 -35.53 -21.65
CA LEU A 61 -12.02 -36.57 -20.63
C LEU A 61 -13.47 -37.04 -20.47
N TYR A 62 -14.44 -36.11 -20.48
CA TYR A 62 -15.85 -36.49 -20.47
C TYR A 62 -16.26 -37.24 -21.74
N LEU A 63 -15.78 -36.80 -22.91
CA LEU A 63 -16.05 -37.48 -24.17
C LEU A 63 -15.48 -38.91 -24.17
N ARG A 64 -14.24 -39.07 -23.71
CA ARG A 64 -13.63 -40.39 -23.50
C ARG A 64 -14.53 -41.28 -22.66
N ASP A 65 -14.93 -40.81 -21.48
CA ASP A 65 -15.70 -41.61 -20.52
C ASP A 65 -17.07 -42.01 -21.11
N ILE A 66 -17.73 -41.13 -21.88
CA ILE A 66 -18.98 -41.45 -22.56
C ILE A 66 -18.76 -42.54 -23.63
N LEU A 67 -17.75 -42.38 -24.48
CA LEU A 67 -17.45 -43.31 -25.57
C LEU A 67 -16.97 -44.69 -25.08
N GLU A 68 -16.14 -44.73 -24.04
CA GLU A 68 -15.70 -45.97 -23.39
C GLU A 68 -16.87 -46.72 -22.75
N ASN A 69 -17.84 -46.01 -22.18
CA ASN A 69 -19.09 -46.61 -21.68
C ASN A 69 -19.96 -47.20 -22.80
N CYS A 70 -19.83 -46.70 -24.03
CA CYS A 70 -20.42 -47.30 -25.23
C CYS A 70 -19.58 -48.46 -25.80
N GLY A 71 -18.42 -48.79 -25.22
CA GLY A 71 -17.56 -49.89 -25.66
C GLY A 71 -16.44 -49.51 -26.64
N ALA A 72 -16.28 -48.23 -26.99
CA ALA A 72 -15.18 -47.77 -27.84
C ALA A 72 -13.82 -47.93 -27.12
N THR A 73 -12.76 -48.14 -27.90
CA THR A 73 -11.39 -47.96 -27.42
C THR A 73 -10.97 -46.51 -27.69
N VAL A 74 -10.80 -45.71 -26.63
CA VAL A 74 -10.42 -44.30 -26.79
C VAL A 74 -8.93 -44.12 -26.55
N ILE A 75 -8.27 -43.42 -27.48
CA ILE A 75 -6.87 -43.03 -27.42
C ILE A 75 -6.84 -41.53 -27.15
N MET A 76 -6.31 -41.13 -26.01
CA MET A 76 -6.14 -39.71 -25.68
C MET A 76 -4.74 -39.25 -26.08
N SER A 77 -4.61 -38.09 -26.73
CA SER A 77 -3.28 -37.50 -26.95
C SER A 77 -2.64 -36.98 -25.66
N ARG A 78 -3.47 -36.58 -24.69
CA ARG A 78 -3.09 -36.21 -23.32
C ARG A 78 -4.24 -36.42 -22.32
N VAL A 79 -3.89 -36.59 -21.05
CA VAL A 79 -4.85 -36.77 -19.93
C VAL A 79 -4.58 -35.84 -18.74
N THR A 80 -3.56 -35.00 -18.85
CA THR A 80 -3.15 -34.00 -17.86
C THR A 80 -2.97 -32.65 -18.57
N ASN A 81 -2.81 -31.58 -17.77
CA ASN A 81 -2.66 -30.21 -18.27
C ASN A 81 -1.32 -29.58 -17.85
N PHE A 82 -0.22 -30.29 -18.09
CA PHE A 82 1.12 -29.74 -17.95
C PHE A 82 1.65 -29.23 -19.30
N THR A 83 2.59 -28.29 -19.28
CA THR A 83 3.28 -27.80 -20.49
C THR A 83 3.93 -28.95 -21.27
N GLU A 84 4.44 -29.98 -20.56
CA GLU A 84 5.03 -31.16 -21.20
C GLU A 84 4.01 -32.03 -21.95
N ASP A 85 2.71 -31.85 -21.68
CA ASP A 85 1.62 -32.54 -22.37
C ASP A 85 1.20 -31.83 -23.68
N ASP A 86 1.70 -30.61 -23.95
CA ASP A 86 1.44 -29.90 -25.20
C ASP A 86 2.33 -30.45 -26.33
N LEU A 87 1.89 -31.58 -26.88
CA LEU A 87 2.65 -32.32 -27.87
C LEU A 87 2.70 -31.57 -29.21
N PRO A 88 3.84 -31.60 -29.93
CA PRO A 88 3.90 -31.09 -31.29
C PRO A 88 2.80 -31.70 -32.17
N LEU A 89 2.16 -30.88 -33.01
CA LEU A 89 1.02 -31.30 -33.82
C LEU A 89 1.28 -32.58 -34.67
N SER A 90 2.52 -32.75 -35.15
CA SER A 90 2.95 -33.95 -35.90
C SER A 90 3.22 -35.19 -35.05
N GLN A 91 3.16 -35.08 -33.72
CA GLN A 91 3.14 -36.24 -32.82
C GLN A 91 1.70 -36.66 -32.53
N ILE A 92 0.77 -35.69 -32.48
CA ILE A 92 -0.66 -35.96 -32.28
C ILE A 92 -1.22 -36.76 -33.46
N ASP A 93 -0.93 -36.35 -34.70
CA ASP A 93 -1.33 -37.11 -35.89
C ASP A 93 -0.68 -38.51 -35.94
N ALA A 94 0.57 -38.65 -35.51
CA ALA A 94 1.27 -39.92 -35.39
C ALA A 94 0.62 -40.85 -34.36
N ILE A 95 0.17 -40.34 -33.20
CA ILE A 95 -0.57 -41.12 -32.20
C ILE A 95 -1.82 -41.75 -32.82
N ALA A 96 -2.60 -40.96 -33.57
CA ALA A 96 -3.80 -41.44 -34.25
C ALA A 96 -3.47 -42.51 -35.31
N ASN A 97 -2.46 -42.23 -36.13
CA ASN A 97 -1.99 -43.12 -37.20
C ASN A 97 -1.44 -44.46 -36.67
N ASP A 98 -0.56 -44.43 -35.67
CA ASP A 98 0.10 -45.61 -35.12
C ASP A 98 -0.91 -46.55 -34.44
N ASN A 99 -2.00 -45.99 -33.88
CA ASN A 99 -3.07 -46.76 -33.28
C ASN A 99 -4.11 -47.28 -34.28
N ASN A 100 -4.03 -46.85 -35.55
CA ASN A 100 -5.00 -47.14 -36.61
C ASN A 100 -6.43 -46.83 -36.15
N VAL A 101 -6.66 -45.59 -35.72
CA VAL A 101 -8.00 -45.16 -35.25
C VAL A 101 -8.98 -45.00 -36.42
N ASP A 102 -10.26 -45.22 -36.13
CA ASP A 102 -11.37 -45.10 -37.06
C ASP A 102 -11.92 -43.66 -37.13
N TYR A 103 -11.73 -42.89 -36.05
CA TYR A 103 -12.23 -41.53 -35.88
C TYR A 103 -11.19 -40.69 -35.13
N PHE A 104 -10.86 -39.50 -35.65
CA PHE A 104 -10.02 -38.52 -34.97
C PHE A 104 -10.81 -37.25 -34.61
N GLN A 105 -10.87 -36.92 -33.32
CA GLN A 105 -11.48 -35.71 -32.79
C GLN A 105 -10.44 -34.79 -32.16
N SER A 106 -10.33 -33.54 -32.62
CA SER A 106 -9.59 -32.48 -31.93
C SER A 106 -10.57 -31.49 -31.31
N ILE A 107 -10.46 -31.22 -30.01
CA ILE A 107 -11.39 -30.33 -29.28
C ILE A 107 -10.67 -29.03 -28.92
N HIS A 108 -11.27 -27.90 -29.31
CA HIS A 108 -10.81 -26.55 -29.07
C HIS A 108 -11.97 -25.61 -28.66
N SER A 109 -11.62 -24.39 -28.26
CA SER A 109 -12.56 -23.26 -28.26
C SER A 109 -11.87 -22.03 -28.83
N ASN A 110 -12.64 -21.16 -29.48
CA ASN A 110 -12.11 -20.15 -30.37
C ASN A 110 -11.93 -18.79 -29.68
N ALA A 111 -11.19 -17.91 -30.34
CA ALA A 111 -11.11 -16.50 -30.00
C ALA A 111 -11.00 -15.64 -31.26
N LEU A 112 -11.58 -14.43 -31.22
CA LEU A 112 -11.37 -13.42 -32.25
C LEU A 112 -11.30 -12.00 -31.67
N ASN A 113 -12.40 -11.54 -31.08
CA ASN A 113 -12.58 -10.16 -30.62
C ASN A 113 -13.59 -10.04 -29.45
N GLY A 114 -13.99 -11.17 -28.85
CA GLY A 114 -14.96 -11.24 -27.77
C GLY A 114 -16.39 -10.83 -28.14
N SER A 115 -16.78 -10.83 -29.43
CA SER A 115 -18.11 -10.40 -29.86
C SER A 115 -18.95 -11.45 -30.59
N MET A 116 -18.56 -12.72 -30.49
CA MET A 116 -19.16 -13.83 -31.22
C MET A 116 -19.18 -15.08 -30.33
N ASN A 117 -20.13 -16.00 -30.57
CA ASN A 117 -20.18 -17.25 -29.80
C ASN A 117 -20.88 -18.37 -30.57
N TYR A 118 -20.17 -19.10 -31.42
CA TYR A 118 -20.74 -20.17 -32.24
C TYR A 118 -19.72 -21.27 -32.51
N PRO A 119 -20.15 -22.47 -32.94
CA PRO A 119 -19.23 -23.55 -33.24
C PRO A 119 -18.50 -23.32 -34.57
N LEU A 120 -17.27 -23.79 -34.72
CA LEU A 120 -16.56 -23.85 -35.99
C LEU A 120 -15.97 -25.26 -36.14
N LEU A 121 -16.29 -25.94 -37.24
CA LEU A 121 -15.81 -27.29 -37.50
C LEU A 121 -14.87 -27.27 -38.69
N LEU A 122 -13.66 -27.78 -38.49
CA LEU A 122 -12.60 -27.79 -39.48
C LEU A 122 -12.23 -29.22 -39.86
N PHE A 123 -12.16 -29.48 -41.16
CA PHE A 123 -11.67 -30.75 -41.70
C PHE A 123 -10.56 -30.50 -42.72
N ARG A 124 -9.78 -31.55 -43.04
CA ARG A 124 -8.67 -31.44 -43.99
C ARG A 124 -9.15 -31.33 -45.44
N GLY A 125 -8.79 -30.28 -46.15
CA GLY A 125 -9.06 -30.11 -47.59
C GLY A 125 -9.66 -28.76 -47.98
N TYR A 126 -10.20 -28.67 -49.19
CA TYR A 126 -11.06 -27.55 -49.62
C TYR A 126 -12.52 -27.82 -49.21
N ASP A 127 -13.33 -26.77 -49.11
CA ASP A 127 -14.75 -26.86 -48.77
C ASP A 127 -15.49 -27.85 -49.69
N ASP A 128 -15.20 -27.80 -50.99
CA ASP A 128 -15.80 -28.65 -52.03
C ASP A 128 -14.95 -29.87 -52.45
N ASP A 129 -13.72 -30.00 -51.94
CA ASP A 129 -12.79 -31.09 -52.24
C ASP A 129 -12.03 -31.54 -50.96
N PRO A 130 -12.73 -32.19 -50.01
CA PRO A 130 -12.13 -32.72 -48.79
C PRO A 130 -11.15 -33.85 -49.10
N VAL A 131 -10.01 -33.89 -48.40
CA VAL A 131 -9.06 -35.02 -48.50
C VAL A 131 -9.72 -36.34 -48.09
N PHE A 132 -10.53 -36.28 -47.03
CA PHE A 132 -11.39 -37.38 -46.61
C PHE A 132 -12.85 -36.92 -46.67
N PRO A 133 -13.65 -37.37 -47.66
CA PRO A 133 -15.06 -36.98 -47.75
C PRO A 133 -15.88 -37.26 -46.48
N LEU A 134 -15.53 -38.31 -45.74
CA LEU A 134 -16.18 -38.63 -44.47
C LEU A 134 -15.90 -37.61 -43.35
N ALA A 135 -14.79 -36.87 -43.40
CA ALA A 135 -14.49 -35.85 -42.39
C ALA A 135 -15.49 -34.67 -42.45
N LYS A 136 -15.96 -34.31 -43.66
CA LYS A 136 -17.03 -33.32 -43.82
C LYS A 136 -18.37 -33.82 -43.27
N VAL A 137 -18.63 -35.14 -43.37
CA VAL A 137 -19.83 -35.75 -42.77
C VAL A 137 -19.75 -35.71 -41.25
N MET A 138 -18.58 -36.02 -40.67
CA MET A 138 -18.34 -35.90 -39.22
C MET A 138 -18.61 -34.47 -38.74
N ALA A 139 -18.00 -33.48 -39.39
CA ALA A 139 -18.19 -32.07 -39.08
C ALA A 139 -19.66 -31.63 -39.17
N GLN A 140 -20.43 -32.15 -40.13
CA GLN A 140 -21.85 -31.87 -40.25
C GLN A 140 -22.67 -32.43 -39.07
N LEU A 141 -22.36 -33.65 -38.65
CA LEU A 141 -23.04 -34.27 -37.51
C LEU A 141 -22.74 -33.50 -36.23
N GLU A 142 -21.48 -33.12 -36.00
CA GLU A 142 -21.10 -32.30 -34.85
C GLU A 142 -21.77 -30.94 -34.84
N TRP A 143 -21.81 -30.24 -35.98
CA TRP A 143 -22.51 -28.97 -36.10
C TRP A 143 -23.98 -29.11 -35.67
N ASN A 144 -24.66 -30.15 -36.14
CA ASN A 144 -26.08 -30.36 -35.86
C ASN A 144 -26.36 -30.54 -34.36
N GLU A 145 -25.45 -31.15 -33.61
CA GLU A 145 -25.58 -31.32 -32.16
C GLU A 145 -25.12 -30.07 -31.39
N LEU A 146 -23.96 -29.50 -31.73
CA LEU A 146 -23.37 -28.36 -31.01
C LEU A 146 -24.22 -27.09 -31.11
N ILE A 147 -24.82 -26.81 -32.28
CA ILE A 147 -25.64 -25.60 -32.49
C ILE A 147 -26.95 -25.60 -31.69
N THR A 148 -27.33 -26.73 -31.09
CA THR A 148 -28.54 -26.84 -30.24
C THR A 148 -28.36 -26.19 -28.86
N ASN A 149 -27.14 -25.85 -28.47
CA ASN A 149 -26.87 -25.13 -27.23
C ASN A 149 -27.43 -23.70 -27.33
N SER A 150 -28.46 -23.40 -26.52
CA SER A 150 -29.25 -22.17 -26.60
C SER A 150 -28.50 -20.87 -26.29
N ASN A 151 -27.26 -20.97 -25.83
CA ASN A 151 -26.44 -19.81 -25.44
C ASN A 151 -25.42 -19.41 -26.52
N LEU A 152 -25.52 -20.01 -27.70
CA LEU A 152 -24.74 -19.65 -28.88
C LEU A 152 -25.43 -18.53 -29.67
N TYR A 153 -24.62 -17.67 -30.29
CA TYR A 153 -25.06 -16.63 -31.21
C TYR A 153 -24.29 -16.72 -32.53
N TRP A 154 -24.99 -17.16 -33.57
CA TRP A 154 -24.50 -17.16 -34.95
C TRP A 154 -25.46 -16.35 -35.84
N PRO A 155 -25.08 -15.12 -36.27
CA PRO A 155 -25.98 -14.25 -37.00
C PRO A 155 -26.15 -14.64 -38.47
N TYR A 156 -25.37 -15.61 -38.96
CA TYR A 156 -25.38 -16.03 -40.34
C TYR A 156 -26.14 -17.35 -40.49
N GLY A 157 -27.21 -17.38 -41.30
CA GLY A 157 -28.10 -18.55 -41.42
C GLY A 157 -27.55 -19.74 -42.21
N TYR A 158 -26.25 -20.02 -42.13
CA TYR A 158 -25.56 -21.15 -42.78
C TYR A 158 -24.58 -21.80 -41.79
N ASP A 159 -24.14 -23.03 -42.05
CA ASP A 159 -23.19 -23.72 -41.19
C ASP A 159 -21.75 -23.20 -41.33
N ASN A 160 -20.97 -23.23 -40.25
CA ASN A 160 -19.55 -22.87 -40.27
C ASN A 160 -18.68 -24.13 -40.26
N ILE A 161 -18.85 -24.94 -41.29
CA ILE A 161 -18.10 -26.18 -41.53
C ILE A 161 -17.16 -25.92 -42.70
N ARG A 162 -15.85 -25.92 -42.46
CA ARG A 162 -14.86 -25.43 -43.43
C ARG A 162 -13.70 -26.41 -43.62
N GLY A 163 -13.22 -26.51 -44.85
CA GLY A 163 -11.94 -27.11 -45.17
C GLY A 163 -10.80 -26.21 -44.70
N ASP A 164 -9.79 -26.77 -44.03
CA ASP A 164 -8.67 -26.02 -43.46
C ASP A 164 -7.85 -25.23 -44.50
N TRP A 165 -7.90 -25.60 -45.78
CA TRP A 165 -7.26 -24.86 -46.87
C TRP A 165 -8.02 -23.60 -47.28
N ASP A 166 -9.36 -23.65 -47.30
CA ASP A 166 -10.20 -22.50 -47.60
C ASP A 166 -10.39 -21.58 -46.40
N PHE A 167 -10.24 -22.13 -45.19
CA PHE A 167 -10.23 -21.33 -43.97
C PHE A 167 -8.91 -20.57 -43.79
N TYR A 168 -7.76 -21.19 -44.13
CA TYR A 168 -6.43 -20.58 -44.01
C TYR A 168 -5.67 -20.45 -45.36
N PRO A 169 -6.21 -19.77 -46.38
CA PRO A 169 -5.55 -19.63 -47.68
C PRO A 169 -4.21 -18.88 -47.59
N GLN A 170 -4.05 -18.04 -46.57
CA GLN A 170 -2.85 -17.24 -46.32
C GLN A 170 -1.63 -18.05 -45.86
N TRP A 171 -1.82 -19.30 -45.39
CA TRP A 171 -0.71 -20.16 -44.96
C TRP A 171 -0.01 -20.84 -46.14
N GLY A 172 -0.52 -20.68 -47.35
CA GLY A 172 0.01 -21.28 -48.57
C GLY A 172 -0.82 -22.46 -49.04
N SER A 173 -0.58 -22.87 -50.29
CA SER A 173 -1.33 -23.95 -50.92
C SER A 173 -1.15 -25.27 -50.16
N GLN A 174 -2.26 -25.87 -49.77
CA GLN A 174 -2.34 -27.17 -49.09
C GLN A 174 -1.59 -27.26 -47.75
N VAL A 175 -1.34 -26.14 -47.07
CA VAL A 175 -0.66 -26.13 -45.76
C VAL A 175 -1.62 -26.51 -44.63
N GLY A 176 -2.65 -25.70 -44.40
CA GLY A 176 -3.73 -25.96 -43.43
C GLY A 176 -3.27 -26.30 -42.00
N LEU A 177 -4.16 -26.88 -41.20
CA LEU A 177 -3.96 -27.19 -39.79
C LEU A 177 -2.96 -28.34 -39.60
N GLY A 178 -2.03 -28.17 -38.65
CA GLY A 178 -1.00 -29.18 -38.37
C GLY A 178 -1.56 -30.50 -37.85
N VAL A 179 -2.53 -30.44 -36.94
CA VAL A 179 -3.11 -31.63 -36.29
C VAL A 179 -3.88 -32.55 -37.25
N LEU A 180 -4.37 -32.00 -38.37
CA LEU A 180 -5.08 -32.76 -39.41
C LEU A 180 -4.17 -33.16 -40.59
N ARG A 181 -2.92 -32.69 -40.62
CA ARG A 181 -2.11 -32.64 -41.84
C ARG A 181 -1.70 -34.02 -42.35
N ASN A 182 -1.27 -34.90 -41.45
CA ASN A 182 -0.75 -36.22 -41.82
C ASN A 182 -1.65 -37.37 -41.35
N LEU A 183 -2.93 -37.11 -41.05
CA LEU A 183 -3.87 -38.16 -40.71
C LEU A 183 -4.07 -39.10 -41.91
N ASN A 184 -4.04 -40.41 -41.66
CA ASN A 184 -4.35 -41.45 -42.64
C ASN A 184 -5.83 -41.87 -42.62
N MET A 185 -6.64 -41.20 -41.79
CA MET A 185 -8.07 -41.43 -41.58
C MET A 185 -8.84 -40.09 -41.53
N PRO A 186 -10.18 -40.10 -41.63
CA PRO A 186 -11.00 -38.91 -41.41
C PRO A 186 -10.80 -38.32 -40.01
N GLY A 187 -10.69 -37.00 -39.93
CA GLY A 187 -10.55 -36.26 -38.68
C GLY A 187 -11.20 -34.89 -38.75
N VAL A 188 -11.73 -34.43 -37.62
CA VAL A 188 -12.35 -33.11 -37.46
C VAL A 188 -11.75 -32.39 -36.25
N LEU A 189 -11.63 -31.08 -36.37
CA LEU A 189 -11.35 -30.18 -35.26
C LEU A 189 -12.60 -29.38 -34.96
N SER A 190 -13.10 -29.49 -33.72
CA SER A 190 -14.25 -28.74 -33.22
C SER A 190 -13.79 -27.57 -32.35
N GLU A 191 -14.08 -26.36 -32.80
CA GLU A 191 -14.12 -25.16 -31.97
C GLU A 191 -15.53 -25.03 -31.41
N GLY A 192 -15.79 -25.47 -30.18
CA GLY A 192 -17.16 -25.61 -29.66
C GLY A 192 -17.90 -24.28 -29.44
N SER A 193 -17.15 -23.26 -29.02
CA SER A 193 -17.65 -21.91 -28.70
C SER A 193 -16.48 -20.91 -28.67
N PHE A 194 -16.74 -19.65 -28.32
CA PHE A 194 -15.71 -18.61 -28.25
C PHE A 194 -15.38 -18.27 -26.79
N HIS A 195 -14.18 -18.63 -26.33
CA HIS A 195 -13.78 -18.44 -24.94
C HIS A 195 -13.45 -16.98 -24.60
N ASP A 196 -13.19 -16.13 -25.60
CA ASP A 196 -12.96 -14.70 -25.43
C ASP A 196 -14.26 -13.87 -25.35
N TYR A 197 -15.42 -14.49 -25.59
CA TYR A 197 -16.73 -13.90 -25.30
C TYR A 197 -17.09 -14.13 -23.83
N TYR A 198 -17.05 -13.07 -23.02
CA TYR A 198 -17.13 -13.18 -21.56
C TYR A 198 -18.31 -13.98 -21.01
N PRO A 199 -19.56 -13.84 -21.51
CA PRO A 199 -20.66 -14.68 -21.06
C PRO A 199 -20.41 -16.19 -21.27
N GLU A 200 -19.77 -16.55 -22.38
CA GLU A 200 -19.39 -17.94 -22.65
C GLU A 200 -18.21 -18.38 -21.79
N SER A 201 -17.21 -17.53 -21.61
CA SER A 201 -16.06 -17.79 -20.75
C SER A 201 -16.48 -18.12 -19.31
N TRP A 202 -17.50 -17.42 -18.77
CA TRP A 202 -18.11 -17.76 -17.48
C TRP A 202 -18.82 -19.12 -17.51
N ARG A 203 -19.62 -19.42 -18.54
CA ARG A 203 -20.24 -20.76 -18.69
C ARG A 203 -19.21 -21.87 -18.79
N LEU A 204 -18.11 -21.63 -19.50
CA LEU A 204 -16.99 -22.54 -19.61
C LEU A 204 -16.24 -22.71 -18.29
N GLN A 205 -16.46 -21.91 -17.24
CA GLN A 205 -15.95 -22.26 -15.89
C GLN A 205 -16.71 -23.43 -15.25
N ASN A 206 -17.95 -23.68 -15.66
CA ASN A 206 -18.75 -24.77 -15.12
C ASN A 206 -18.40 -26.11 -15.79
N LEU A 207 -18.00 -27.09 -14.98
CA LEU A 207 -17.60 -28.42 -15.49
C LEU A 207 -18.76 -29.19 -16.13
N ASP A 208 -19.99 -29.04 -15.61
CA ASP A 208 -21.17 -29.69 -16.18
C ASP A 208 -21.59 -29.07 -17.52
N TYR A 209 -21.35 -27.77 -17.72
CA TYR A 209 -21.50 -27.12 -19.01
C TYR A 209 -20.54 -27.72 -20.05
N ARG A 210 -19.27 -27.90 -19.70
CA ARG A 210 -18.28 -28.58 -20.56
C ARG A 210 -18.68 -30.03 -20.85
N ARG A 211 -19.25 -30.72 -19.87
CA ARG A 211 -19.77 -32.09 -20.03
C ARG A 211 -20.94 -32.15 -21.01
N CYS A 212 -21.77 -31.11 -21.10
CA CYS A 212 -22.84 -31.03 -22.09
C CYS A 212 -22.29 -30.99 -23.52
N GLU A 213 -21.20 -30.27 -23.77
CA GLU A 213 -20.53 -30.25 -25.08
C GLU A 213 -19.96 -31.63 -25.44
N ALA A 214 -19.34 -32.31 -24.48
CA ALA A 214 -18.85 -33.68 -24.66
C ALA A 214 -19.96 -34.67 -25.02
N TRP A 215 -21.16 -34.51 -24.44
CA TRP A 215 -22.34 -35.29 -24.82
C TRP A 215 -22.77 -35.05 -26.27
N ASN A 216 -22.84 -33.79 -26.70
CA ASN A 216 -23.19 -33.45 -28.08
C ASN A 216 -22.18 -34.04 -29.08
N LEU A 217 -20.88 -34.03 -28.76
CA LEU A 217 -19.85 -34.69 -29.57
C LEU A 217 -20.03 -36.22 -29.59
N ALA A 218 -20.35 -36.84 -28.45
CA ALA A 218 -20.62 -38.27 -28.39
C ALA A 218 -21.85 -38.68 -29.23
N ASP A 219 -22.92 -37.88 -29.19
CA ASP A 219 -24.13 -38.08 -30.00
C ASP A 219 -23.80 -38.04 -31.50
N ALA A 220 -22.99 -37.06 -31.92
CA ALA A 220 -22.52 -36.96 -33.30
C ALA A 220 -21.67 -38.16 -33.73
N ILE A 221 -20.78 -38.66 -32.87
CA ILE A 221 -19.94 -39.84 -33.12
C ILE A 221 -20.79 -41.12 -33.22
N VAL A 222 -21.74 -41.31 -32.31
CA VAL A 222 -22.68 -42.45 -32.34
C VAL A 222 -23.47 -42.44 -33.66
N ASN A 223 -23.97 -41.27 -34.06
CA ASN A 223 -24.69 -41.10 -35.32
C ASN A 223 -23.80 -41.39 -36.54
N TYR A 224 -22.53 -40.98 -36.50
CA TYR A 224 -21.57 -41.26 -37.57
C TYR A 224 -21.37 -42.76 -37.82
N PHE A 225 -21.27 -43.56 -36.76
CA PHE A 225 -21.15 -45.02 -36.86
C PHE A 225 -22.48 -45.73 -37.14
N GLY A 226 -23.60 -45.00 -37.19
CA GLY A 226 -24.93 -45.56 -37.43
C GLY A 226 -25.48 -46.37 -36.25
N GLU A 227 -24.96 -46.13 -35.05
CA GLU A 227 -25.42 -46.76 -33.81
C GLU A 227 -26.74 -46.14 -33.33
N PRO A 228 -27.58 -46.88 -32.57
CA PRO A 228 -28.80 -46.33 -31.99
C PRO A 228 -28.49 -45.12 -31.09
N ALA A 229 -29.31 -44.07 -31.18
CA ALA A 229 -29.19 -42.91 -30.29
C ALA A 229 -29.29 -43.31 -28.81
N PHE A 230 -28.71 -42.49 -27.93
CA PHE A 230 -28.85 -42.68 -26.49
C PHE A 230 -30.32 -42.66 -26.07
N THR A 231 -30.65 -43.49 -25.08
CA THR A 231 -32.05 -43.64 -24.62
C THR A 231 -32.45 -42.65 -23.54
N LEU A 232 -31.48 -42.02 -22.89
CA LEU A 232 -31.68 -41.03 -21.83
C LEU A 232 -31.40 -39.63 -22.38
N GLY A 233 -32.13 -38.63 -21.92
CA GLY A 233 -31.93 -37.23 -22.26
C GLY A 233 -31.18 -36.47 -21.17
N LEU A 234 -30.85 -35.22 -21.49
CA LEU A 234 -30.20 -34.25 -20.60
C LEU A 234 -31.15 -33.08 -20.35
N VAL A 235 -31.04 -32.44 -19.19
CA VAL A 235 -31.73 -31.17 -18.89
C VAL A 235 -30.69 -30.16 -18.42
N THR A 236 -30.60 -29.02 -19.08
CA THR A 236 -29.64 -27.96 -18.74
C THR A 236 -30.22 -26.60 -19.09
N GLY A 237 -29.55 -25.52 -18.70
CA GLY A 237 -29.94 -24.16 -19.01
C GLY A 237 -29.27 -23.18 -18.06
N VAL A 238 -29.63 -21.91 -18.17
CA VAL A 238 -29.07 -20.85 -17.35
C VAL A 238 -30.16 -20.07 -16.61
N ALA A 239 -30.01 -19.92 -15.30
CA ALA A 239 -30.84 -19.07 -14.44
C ALA A 239 -30.29 -17.64 -14.39
N ARG A 240 -31.15 -16.65 -14.62
CA ARG A 240 -30.79 -15.22 -14.70
C ARG A 240 -31.77 -14.33 -13.95
N ASP A 241 -31.27 -13.17 -13.51
CA ASP A 241 -32.06 -12.08 -12.95
C ASP A 241 -32.65 -11.22 -14.09
N PRO A 242 -33.98 -11.11 -14.22
CA PRO A 242 -34.60 -10.36 -15.32
C PRO A 242 -34.45 -8.85 -15.20
N TYR A 243 -34.08 -8.34 -14.02
CA TYR A 243 -34.01 -6.91 -13.73
C TYR A 243 -32.58 -6.37 -13.65
N LYS A 244 -31.58 -7.24 -13.59
CA LYS A 244 -30.16 -6.85 -13.56
C LYS A 244 -29.47 -7.19 -14.87
N ASN A 245 -28.65 -6.25 -15.33
CA ASN A 245 -27.81 -6.45 -16.48
C ASN A 245 -26.39 -6.83 -16.06
N THR A 246 -25.69 -7.56 -16.92
CA THR A 246 -24.26 -7.81 -16.79
C THR A 246 -23.47 -6.52 -17.03
N ASN A 247 -22.24 -6.45 -16.51
CA ASN A 247 -21.34 -5.30 -16.65
C ASN A 247 -20.22 -5.53 -17.68
N TYR A 248 -20.22 -6.68 -18.35
CA TYR A 248 -19.31 -7.04 -19.44
C TYR A 248 -20.01 -6.88 -20.80
N TYR A 249 -19.28 -7.04 -21.91
CA TYR A 249 -19.93 -7.09 -23.23
C TYR A 249 -20.81 -8.33 -23.40
N TRP A 250 -21.98 -8.17 -24.01
CA TRP A 250 -22.85 -9.23 -24.50
C TRP A 250 -23.30 -8.93 -25.92
N VAL A 251 -23.68 -9.97 -26.66
CA VAL A 251 -24.27 -9.77 -27.99
C VAL A 251 -25.66 -9.14 -27.85
N PRO A 252 -25.96 -8.01 -28.51
CA PRO A 252 -27.29 -7.39 -28.47
C PRO A 252 -28.41 -8.34 -28.90
N GLY A 253 -29.47 -8.42 -28.10
CA GLY A 253 -30.61 -9.31 -28.34
C GLY A 253 -30.43 -10.75 -27.86
N SER A 254 -29.28 -11.09 -27.26
CA SER A 254 -29.07 -12.35 -26.55
C SER A 254 -29.56 -12.29 -25.10
N ASN A 255 -29.78 -13.46 -24.49
CA ASN A 255 -30.11 -13.58 -23.07
C ASN A 255 -28.93 -13.17 -22.15
N ASP A 256 -27.72 -13.03 -22.70
CA ASP A 256 -26.50 -12.71 -21.94
C ASP A 256 -26.44 -11.25 -21.46
N GLU A 257 -27.39 -10.42 -21.87
CA GLU A 257 -27.62 -9.10 -21.26
C GLU A 257 -27.85 -9.23 -19.75
N LYS A 258 -28.52 -10.30 -19.34
CA LYS A 258 -29.06 -10.43 -17.98
C LYS A 258 -28.13 -11.23 -17.08
N LEU A 259 -28.01 -10.74 -15.85
CA LEU A 259 -27.05 -11.26 -14.88
C LEU A 259 -27.39 -12.72 -14.51
N PRO A 260 -26.45 -13.67 -14.62
CA PRO A 260 -26.63 -15.03 -14.11
C PRO A 260 -26.83 -15.05 -12.59
N ILE A 261 -27.63 -15.98 -12.09
CA ILE A 261 -27.85 -16.14 -10.66
C ILE A 261 -26.89 -17.21 -10.13
N ASN A 262 -26.10 -16.87 -9.13
CA ASN A 262 -25.26 -17.81 -8.40
C ASN A 262 -26.02 -18.46 -7.25
N GLU A 263 -25.53 -19.61 -6.78
CA GLU A 263 -26.02 -20.29 -5.56
C GLU A 263 -27.53 -20.59 -5.54
N PHE A 264 -28.16 -20.71 -6.71
CA PHE A 264 -29.55 -21.17 -6.83
C PHE A 264 -29.64 -22.69 -6.68
N THR A 265 -30.80 -23.19 -6.29
CA THR A 265 -31.16 -24.60 -6.32
C THR A 265 -32.09 -24.86 -7.51
N ALA A 266 -31.79 -25.87 -8.32
CA ALA A 266 -32.73 -26.43 -9.30
C ALA A 266 -33.12 -27.85 -8.88
N THR A 267 -34.41 -28.19 -8.91
CA THR A 267 -34.89 -29.52 -8.50
C THR A 267 -35.87 -30.13 -9.51
N LEU A 268 -35.52 -31.29 -10.08
CA LEU A 268 -36.44 -32.15 -10.82
C LEU A 268 -37.34 -32.89 -9.83
N LEU A 269 -38.54 -32.35 -9.60
CA LEU A 269 -39.42 -32.71 -8.48
C LEU A 269 -39.79 -34.20 -8.45
N SER A 270 -40.20 -34.77 -9.57
CA SER A 270 -40.67 -36.17 -9.61
C SER A 270 -39.55 -37.20 -9.41
N LEU A 271 -38.29 -36.81 -9.61
CA LEU A 271 -37.11 -37.66 -9.38
C LEU A 271 -36.37 -37.32 -8.09
N ASN A 272 -36.72 -36.22 -7.43
CA ASN A 272 -35.98 -35.64 -6.31
C ASN A 272 -34.48 -35.48 -6.62
N LYS A 273 -34.14 -35.17 -7.88
CA LYS A 273 -32.77 -34.82 -8.30
C LYS A 273 -32.58 -33.33 -8.09
N VAL A 274 -31.56 -32.96 -7.33
CA VAL A 274 -31.25 -31.57 -6.96
C VAL A 274 -29.89 -31.19 -7.57
N TYR A 275 -29.83 -30.04 -8.20
CA TYR A 275 -28.60 -29.40 -8.65
C TYR A 275 -28.39 -28.11 -7.84
N GLN A 276 -27.15 -27.89 -7.40
CA GLN A 276 -26.75 -26.70 -6.67
C GLN A 276 -25.87 -25.83 -7.56
N GLY A 277 -26.32 -24.61 -7.84
CA GLY A 277 -25.57 -23.61 -8.59
C GLY A 277 -24.28 -23.25 -7.88
N ASP A 278 -23.24 -22.98 -8.66
CA ASP A 278 -21.95 -22.55 -8.16
C ASP A 278 -21.89 -21.02 -7.94
N THR A 279 -20.71 -20.52 -7.59
CA THR A 279 -20.42 -19.09 -7.35
C THR A 279 -19.68 -18.43 -8.53
N LEU A 280 -19.59 -19.09 -9.69
CA LEU A 280 -18.69 -18.74 -10.80
C LEU A 280 -19.40 -17.90 -11.87
N ASN A 281 -20.49 -17.21 -11.53
CA ASN A 281 -21.16 -16.24 -12.40
C ASN A 281 -21.65 -16.81 -13.74
N ASN A 282 -22.04 -18.09 -13.77
CA ASN A 282 -22.50 -18.75 -14.99
C ASN A 282 -24.01 -19.07 -14.99
N GLY A 283 -24.62 -19.23 -13.81
CA GLY A 283 -26.04 -19.58 -13.67
C GLY A 283 -26.44 -20.94 -14.24
N VAL A 284 -25.47 -21.81 -14.58
CA VAL A 284 -25.71 -23.11 -15.23
C VAL A 284 -26.24 -24.13 -14.24
N PHE A 285 -27.17 -24.97 -14.69
CA PHE A 285 -27.52 -26.22 -14.03
C PHE A 285 -27.51 -27.39 -15.01
N PHE A 286 -27.35 -28.61 -14.52
CA PHE A 286 -27.28 -29.80 -15.36
C PHE A 286 -27.86 -31.05 -14.69
N PHE A 287 -28.67 -31.80 -15.43
CA PHE A 287 -29.14 -33.12 -15.08
C PHE A 287 -28.91 -34.09 -16.22
N ASP A 288 -28.12 -35.13 -15.96
CA ASP A 288 -27.94 -36.22 -16.91
C ASP A 288 -28.87 -37.41 -16.64
N SER A 289 -28.83 -38.36 -17.57
CA SER A 289 -29.41 -39.69 -17.39
C SER A 289 -30.90 -39.64 -17.06
N ILE A 290 -31.65 -38.80 -17.78
CA ILE A 290 -33.09 -38.59 -17.53
C ILE A 290 -33.90 -39.42 -18.52
N ALA A 291 -34.78 -40.28 -18.01
CA ALA A 291 -35.64 -41.08 -18.86
C ALA A 291 -36.63 -40.18 -19.64
N PRO A 292 -37.00 -40.52 -20.88
CA PRO A 292 -37.96 -39.74 -21.65
C PRO A 292 -39.30 -39.62 -20.90
N GLY A 293 -39.88 -38.42 -20.86
CA GLY A 293 -41.12 -38.16 -20.12
C GLY A 293 -41.34 -36.69 -19.77
N SER A 294 -42.43 -36.40 -19.06
CA SER A 294 -42.75 -35.06 -18.57
C SER A 294 -42.35 -34.91 -17.10
N TYR A 295 -41.70 -33.80 -16.78
CA TYR A 295 -41.16 -33.48 -15.45
C TYR A 295 -41.52 -32.04 -15.08
N SER A 296 -41.51 -31.73 -13.79
CA SER A 296 -41.56 -30.35 -13.30
C SER A 296 -40.22 -30.01 -12.66
N LEU A 297 -39.66 -28.86 -13.03
CA LEU A 297 -38.39 -28.32 -12.57
C LEU A 297 -38.67 -27.03 -11.81
N ILE A 298 -38.26 -26.97 -10.54
CA ILE A 298 -38.35 -25.77 -9.71
C ILE A 298 -36.97 -25.13 -9.53
N PHE A 299 -36.92 -23.81 -9.54
CA PHE A 299 -35.75 -22.99 -9.25
C PHE A 299 -36.01 -22.14 -8.01
N GLU A 300 -35.04 -22.10 -7.12
CA GLU A 300 -35.11 -21.40 -5.83
C GLU A 300 -33.78 -20.68 -5.59
N ALA A 301 -33.82 -19.43 -5.13
CA ALA A 301 -32.61 -18.67 -4.78
C ALA A 301 -32.93 -17.64 -3.69
N ASP A 302 -31.95 -17.33 -2.85
CA ASP A 302 -32.13 -16.38 -1.75
C ASP A 302 -32.48 -14.98 -2.27
N GLY A 303 -33.61 -14.44 -1.79
CA GLY A 303 -34.12 -13.14 -2.23
C GLY A 303 -34.83 -13.16 -3.58
N TYR A 304 -35.13 -14.32 -4.15
CA TYR A 304 -35.87 -14.49 -5.41
C TYR A 304 -37.19 -15.23 -5.20
N PHE A 305 -38.18 -14.96 -6.05
CA PHE A 305 -39.37 -15.80 -6.10
C PHE A 305 -39.04 -17.16 -6.74
N ASN A 306 -39.59 -18.24 -6.16
CA ASN A 306 -39.50 -19.56 -6.76
C ASN A 306 -40.19 -19.58 -8.13
N ASP A 307 -39.54 -20.18 -9.13
CA ASP A 307 -40.10 -20.39 -10.47
C ASP A 307 -40.20 -21.89 -10.76
N THR A 308 -41.37 -22.37 -11.18
CA THR A 308 -41.60 -23.79 -11.51
C THR A 308 -42.07 -23.91 -12.95
N VAL A 309 -41.45 -24.82 -13.70
CA VAL A 309 -41.79 -25.08 -15.10
C VAL A 309 -41.95 -26.57 -15.38
N ASP A 310 -42.94 -26.91 -16.19
CA ASP A 310 -43.08 -28.24 -16.77
C ASP A 310 -42.21 -28.37 -18.03
N ILE A 311 -41.48 -29.47 -18.11
CA ILE A 311 -40.54 -29.79 -19.19
C ILE A 311 -40.83 -31.17 -19.76
N SER A 312 -40.45 -31.39 -21.02
CA SER A 312 -40.52 -32.71 -21.67
C SER A 312 -39.12 -33.13 -22.06
N VAL A 313 -38.68 -34.28 -21.58
CA VAL A 313 -37.38 -34.86 -21.89
C VAL A 313 -37.54 -35.91 -22.97
N THR A 314 -36.70 -35.84 -24.00
CA THR A 314 -36.58 -36.82 -25.09
C THR A 314 -35.26 -37.57 -24.95
N GLY A 315 -35.24 -38.87 -25.21
CA GLY A 315 -34.02 -39.67 -25.16
C GLY A 315 -33.03 -39.25 -26.24
N GLY A 316 -31.74 -39.15 -25.88
CA GLY A 316 -30.66 -38.76 -26.80
C GLY A 316 -30.76 -37.31 -27.25
N GLN A 317 -31.42 -36.45 -26.47
CA GLN A 317 -31.53 -35.03 -26.74
C GLN A 317 -31.33 -34.20 -25.48
N THR A 318 -30.81 -32.99 -25.66
CA THR A 318 -30.67 -31.99 -24.62
C THR A 318 -31.93 -31.12 -24.54
N THR A 319 -32.59 -31.12 -23.38
CA THR A 319 -33.68 -30.21 -23.05
C THR A 319 -33.13 -28.95 -22.40
N ILE A 320 -33.11 -27.85 -23.17
CA ILE A 320 -32.69 -26.54 -22.67
C ILE A 320 -33.85 -25.84 -21.94
N VAL A 321 -33.57 -25.34 -20.74
CA VAL A 321 -34.52 -24.64 -19.87
C VAL A 321 -33.87 -23.41 -19.23
N ASP A 322 -33.74 -22.33 -19.99
CA ASP A 322 -33.37 -21.02 -19.43
C ASP A 322 -34.47 -20.46 -18.52
N ARG A 323 -34.08 -19.78 -17.43
CA ARG A 323 -35.02 -19.22 -16.45
C ARG A 323 -34.69 -17.80 -16.04
N TRP A 324 -35.76 -17.11 -15.67
CA TRP A 324 -35.77 -15.71 -15.28
C TRP A 324 -36.37 -15.60 -13.88
N LEU A 325 -35.54 -15.60 -12.84
CA LEU A 325 -36.04 -15.52 -11.47
C LEU A 325 -36.13 -14.04 -11.06
N PRO A 326 -37.34 -13.48 -10.88
CA PRO A 326 -37.48 -12.11 -10.40
C PRO A 326 -37.06 -12.01 -8.93
N PHE A 327 -36.25 -11.01 -8.60
CA PHE A 327 -35.92 -10.67 -7.21
C PHE A 327 -37.21 -10.34 -6.45
N ASP A 328 -37.34 -10.85 -5.23
CA ASP A 328 -38.50 -10.59 -4.37
C ASP A 328 -38.40 -9.17 -3.80
N THR A 329 -39.07 -8.24 -4.48
CA THR A 329 -39.12 -6.82 -4.10
C THR A 329 -39.89 -6.56 -2.80
N THR A 330 -40.48 -7.59 -2.18
CA THR A 330 -41.22 -7.48 -0.92
C THR A 330 -40.37 -7.85 0.30
N VAL A 331 -39.20 -8.46 0.10
CA VAL A 331 -38.28 -8.81 1.18
C VAL A 331 -37.66 -7.55 1.77
N ALA A 332 -37.75 -7.43 3.10
CA ALA A 332 -37.15 -6.32 3.82
C ALA A 332 -35.61 -6.39 3.73
N PRO A 333 -34.93 -5.26 3.45
CA PRO A 333 -33.48 -5.20 3.48
C PRO A 333 -32.94 -5.52 4.89
N VAL A 334 -31.81 -6.23 4.94
CA VAL A 334 -31.09 -6.56 6.17
C VAL A 334 -29.68 -5.96 6.10
N VAL A 335 -29.17 -5.44 7.22
CA VAL A 335 -27.75 -5.06 7.36
C VAL A 335 -26.95 -6.37 7.46
N LEU A 336 -26.27 -6.75 6.37
CA LEU A 336 -25.45 -7.96 6.30
C LEU A 336 -24.18 -7.85 7.16
N SER A 337 -23.57 -6.67 7.13
CA SER A 337 -22.37 -6.37 7.89
C SER A 337 -22.26 -4.88 8.13
N HIS A 338 -21.62 -4.52 9.24
CA HIS A 338 -20.98 -3.22 9.39
C HIS A 338 -19.47 -3.49 9.50
N TYR A 339 -18.65 -2.64 8.89
CA TYR A 339 -17.21 -2.71 9.09
C TYR A 339 -16.75 -1.54 9.96
N MET A 340 -16.12 -1.90 11.07
CA MET A 340 -15.22 -1.08 11.87
C MET A 340 -14.04 -2.00 12.21
N PRO A 341 -12.78 -1.54 12.09
CA PRO A 341 -11.64 -2.34 12.53
C PRO A 341 -11.72 -2.59 14.06
N SER A 342 -12.11 -3.82 14.41
CA SER A 342 -11.98 -4.58 15.67
C SER A 342 -12.19 -3.92 17.05
N LEU A 343 -12.99 -4.60 17.89
CA LEU A 343 -13.08 -4.55 19.37
C LEU A 343 -13.47 -3.20 20.05
N PRO A 344 -14.05 -3.24 21.27
CA PRO A 344 -14.48 -2.06 22.02
C PRO A 344 -13.39 -1.10 22.51
N ASP A 345 -12.20 -1.02 21.90
CA ASP A 345 -11.12 -0.06 22.23
C ASP A 345 -10.02 0.00 21.14
N SER A 346 -10.39 0.22 19.86
CA SER A 346 -9.36 0.29 18.81
C SER A 346 -9.60 1.26 17.65
N VAL A 347 -10.70 2.02 17.68
CA VAL A 347 -11.03 2.92 16.57
C VAL A 347 -10.10 4.15 16.58
N GLY A 348 -9.33 4.29 15.49
CA GLY A 348 -8.51 5.47 15.21
C GLY A 348 -9.38 6.69 14.91
N ALA A 349 -8.82 7.89 14.99
CA ALA A 349 -9.60 9.12 14.81
C ALA A 349 -10.12 9.33 13.38
N THR A 350 -9.68 8.55 12.38
CA THR A 350 -10.04 8.67 10.95
C THR A 350 -10.78 7.48 10.33
N GLU A 351 -11.15 6.48 11.13
CA GLU A 351 -11.86 5.32 10.60
C GLU A 351 -13.23 5.72 10.06
N SER A 352 -13.57 5.24 8.87
CA SER A 352 -14.90 5.43 8.27
C SER A 352 -15.85 4.34 8.76
N ILE A 353 -17.15 4.67 8.79
CA ILE A 353 -18.20 3.72 9.19
C ILE A 353 -18.84 3.15 7.93
N THR A 354 -18.87 1.83 7.79
CA THR A 354 -19.48 1.17 6.62
C THR A 354 -20.68 0.31 7.02
N PHE A 355 -21.77 0.39 6.24
CA PHE A 355 -22.91 -0.53 6.27
C PHE A 355 -23.04 -1.26 4.94
N ARG A 356 -23.24 -2.57 4.96
CA ARG A 356 -23.58 -3.38 3.79
C ARG A 356 -24.98 -3.97 3.95
N PHE A 357 -25.82 -3.81 2.94
CA PHE A 357 -27.22 -4.23 2.91
C PHE A 357 -27.44 -5.44 2.00
N SER A 358 -28.46 -6.23 2.28
CA SER A 358 -28.86 -7.38 1.44
C SER A 358 -29.46 -6.96 0.09
N SER A 359 -30.02 -5.76 0.03
CA SER A 359 -30.77 -5.22 -1.11
C SER A 359 -30.33 -3.78 -1.42
N PRO A 360 -30.47 -3.31 -2.68
CA PRO A 360 -30.21 -1.91 -3.02
C PRO A 360 -31.10 -0.96 -2.21
N MET A 361 -30.49 0.09 -1.69
CA MET A 361 -31.10 1.03 -0.77
C MET A 361 -31.45 2.36 -1.42
N MET A 362 -32.54 2.98 -0.99
CA MET A 362 -32.81 4.37 -1.31
C MET A 362 -31.88 5.25 -0.48
N THR A 363 -30.79 5.72 -1.09
CA THR A 363 -29.69 6.43 -0.43
C THR A 363 -30.17 7.55 0.50
N SER A 364 -31.03 8.45 0.00
CA SER A 364 -31.61 9.55 0.78
C SER A 364 -32.40 9.11 2.02
N SER A 365 -33.08 7.95 1.95
CA SER A 365 -33.83 7.38 3.08
C SER A 365 -32.89 6.85 4.16
N VAL A 366 -31.80 6.20 3.76
CA VAL A 366 -30.80 5.65 4.69
C VAL A 366 -29.99 6.76 5.35
N GLU A 367 -29.56 7.76 4.58
CA GLU A 367 -28.83 8.93 5.11
C GLU A 367 -29.66 9.70 6.14
N THR A 368 -30.97 9.85 5.90
CA THR A 368 -31.89 10.45 6.88
C THR A 368 -32.09 9.58 8.12
N ALA A 369 -32.03 8.25 7.96
CA ALA A 369 -32.20 7.29 9.04
C ALA A 369 -30.93 7.06 9.87
N PHE A 370 -29.76 7.49 9.38
CA PHE A 370 -28.47 7.34 10.04
C PHE A 370 -28.29 8.38 11.16
N SER A 371 -27.70 7.94 12.27
CA SER A 371 -27.29 8.81 13.38
C SER A 371 -26.08 8.25 14.11
N ILE A 372 -25.31 9.13 14.72
CA ILE A 372 -24.18 8.80 15.59
C ILE A 372 -24.25 9.68 16.85
N THR A 373 -23.99 9.09 18.02
CA THR A 373 -23.99 9.78 19.33
C THR A 373 -22.72 9.43 20.11
N PRO A 374 -21.90 10.41 20.58
CA PRO A 374 -22.00 11.85 20.32
C PRO A 374 -22.06 12.21 18.84
N ALA A 375 -22.67 13.36 18.51
CA ALA A 375 -22.82 13.78 17.12
C ALA A 375 -21.45 14.02 16.47
N VAL A 376 -21.28 13.53 15.24
CA VAL A 376 -20.09 13.70 14.42
C VAL A 376 -20.53 14.11 13.02
N ASN A 377 -19.97 15.20 12.52
CA ASN A 377 -20.19 15.70 11.17
C ASN A 377 -19.47 14.80 10.16
N GLY A 378 -20.08 14.57 9.00
CA GLY A 378 -19.49 13.74 7.96
C GLY A 378 -20.21 13.83 6.62
N GLN A 379 -19.76 12.99 5.70
CA GLN A 379 -20.25 12.84 4.32
C GLN A 379 -20.57 11.38 4.06
N PHE A 380 -21.59 11.14 3.24
CA PHE A 380 -22.00 9.81 2.80
C PHE A 380 -21.54 9.54 1.38
N SER A 381 -21.11 8.31 1.11
CA SER A 381 -20.83 7.80 -0.22
C SER A 381 -21.35 6.37 -0.35
N TRP A 382 -21.70 5.98 -1.57
CA TRP A 382 -22.32 4.69 -1.87
C TRP A 382 -21.52 3.94 -2.94
N ASP A 383 -21.66 2.60 -2.96
CA ASP A 383 -21.24 1.79 -4.09
C ASP A 383 -22.23 1.90 -5.27
N ASP A 384 -21.83 1.43 -6.44
CA ASP A 384 -22.64 1.53 -7.67
C ASP A 384 -23.97 0.74 -7.61
N ASP A 385 -24.08 -0.21 -6.67
CA ASP A 385 -25.26 -1.05 -6.46
C ASP A 385 -26.21 -0.51 -5.36
N ASP A 386 -25.90 0.65 -4.76
CA ASP A 386 -26.59 1.22 -3.60
C ASP A 386 -26.74 0.24 -2.42
N LYS A 387 -25.82 -0.71 -2.27
CA LYS A 387 -25.82 -1.75 -1.23
C LYS A 387 -24.82 -1.48 -0.12
N THR A 388 -23.89 -0.56 -0.32
CA THR A 388 -22.85 -0.26 0.66
C THR A 388 -22.80 1.24 0.92
N LEU A 389 -23.14 1.65 2.14
CA LEU A 389 -22.95 3.01 2.61
C LEU A 389 -21.60 3.15 3.31
N ILE A 390 -20.86 4.20 2.99
CA ILE A 390 -19.66 4.64 3.71
C ILE A 390 -19.91 6.04 4.27
N PHE A 391 -19.83 6.20 5.58
CA PHE A 391 -19.82 7.49 6.26
C PHE A 391 -18.39 7.89 6.61
N SER A 392 -17.92 8.96 5.96
CA SER A 392 -16.61 9.57 6.22
C SER A 392 -16.81 10.84 7.02
N HIS A 393 -16.33 10.88 8.26
CA HIS A 393 -16.46 12.06 9.10
C HIS A 393 -15.53 13.20 8.64
N THR A 394 -15.91 14.44 8.96
CA THR A 394 -15.15 15.66 8.64
C THR A 394 -14.43 16.23 9.86
N GLU A 395 -14.63 15.63 11.03
CA GLU A 395 -14.02 16.00 12.30
C GLU A 395 -13.56 14.74 13.02
N THR A 396 -12.46 14.83 13.75
CA THR A 396 -11.88 13.67 14.44
C THR A 396 -12.76 13.20 15.58
N PHE A 397 -12.88 11.89 15.76
CA PHE A 397 -13.52 11.35 16.95
C PHE A 397 -12.80 11.79 18.25
N GLU A 398 -13.58 12.05 19.30
CA GLU A 398 -13.05 12.32 20.63
C GLU A 398 -12.34 11.09 21.20
N LYS A 399 -11.26 11.28 21.96
CA LYS A 399 -10.49 10.18 22.55
C LYS A 399 -11.23 9.55 23.72
N ALA A 400 -10.98 8.26 23.99
CA ALA A 400 -11.58 7.53 25.11
C ALA A 400 -13.12 7.67 25.20
N THR A 401 -13.80 7.79 24.06
CA THR A 401 -15.22 8.15 23.98
C THR A 401 -16.00 7.01 23.34
N GLU A 402 -17.09 6.59 24.00
CA GLU A 402 -18.04 5.64 23.43
C GLU A 402 -18.96 6.35 22.44
N TYR A 403 -19.00 5.84 21.21
CA TYR A 403 -19.91 6.26 20.15
C TYR A 403 -20.93 5.15 19.88
N THR A 404 -22.19 5.54 19.77
CA THR A 404 -23.29 4.68 19.31
C THR A 404 -23.70 5.12 17.92
N VAL A 405 -23.57 4.22 16.94
CA VAL A 405 -24.06 4.41 15.58
C VAL A 405 -25.40 3.71 15.45
N SER A 406 -26.40 4.37 14.86
CA SER A 406 -27.75 3.84 14.70
C SER A 406 -28.31 4.13 13.32
N LEU A 407 -28.99 3.13 12.75
CA LEU A 407 -29.81 3.23 11.56
C LEU A 407 -31.26 2.90 11.95
N SER A 408 -32.14 3.89 11.85
CA SER A 408 -33.56 3.69 12.21
C SER A 408 -34.30 2.81 11.19
N ALA A 409 -35.47 2.30 11.58
CA ALA A 409 -36.35 1.49 10.72
C ALA A 409 -36.96 2.27 9.54
N GLU A 410 -36.68 3.57 9.39
CA GLU A 410 -37.08 4.37 8.22
C GLU A 410 -36.12 4.21 7.03
N ALA A 411 -34.99 3.52 7.19
CA ALA A 411 -34.11 3.15 6.09
C ALA A 411 -34.82 2.17 5.15
N LYS A 412 -34.91 2.51 3.85
CA LYS A 412 -35.72 1.79 2.86
C LYS A 412 -34.90 1.32 1.66
N SER A 413 -35.31 0.20 1.08
CA SER A 413 -34.85 -0.24 -0.23
C SER A 413 -35.31 0.72 -1.35
N ILE A 414 -34.75 0.60 -2.55
CA ILE A 414 -35.24 1.32 -3.74
C ILE A 414 -36.71 0.99 -4.09
N TRP A 415 -37.25 -0.11 -3.57
CA TRP A 415 -38.64 -0.53 -3.70
C TRP A 415 -39.54 -0.04 -2.56
N ASN A 416 -39.07 0.90 -1.73
CA ASN A 416 -39.82 1.51 -0.64
C ASN A 416 -40.20 0.51 0.49
N VAL A 417 -39.41 -0.56 0.66
CA VAL A 417 -39.55 -1.52 1.76
C VAL A 417 -38.55 -1.15 2.87
N PRO A 418 -39.00 -0.87 4.11
CA PRO A 418 -38.11 -0.52 5.22
C PRO A 418 -37.33 -1.73 5.74
N ILE A 419 -36.17 -1.50 6.37
CA ILE A 419 -35.52 -2.52 7.23
C ILE A 419 -36.50 -2.91 8.36
N GLU A 420 -36.55 -4.19 8.76
CA GLU A 420 -37.54 -4.65 9.74
C GLU A 420 -37.33 -4.06 11.13
N THR A 421 -36.08 -3.96 11.55
CA THR A 421 -35.68 -3.48 12.87
C THR A 421 -34.58 -2.46 12.75
N ALA A 422 -34.65 -1.40 13.56
CA ALA A 422 -33.54 -0.46 13.70
C ALA A 422 -32.26 -1.22 14.08
N TYR A 423 -31.13 -0.79 13.51
CA TYR A 423 -29.84 -1.41 13.70
C TYR A 423 -28.92 -0.44 14.46
N SER A 424 -28.22 -0.92 15.49
CA SER A 424 -27.29 -0.09 16.25
C SER A 424 -26.08 -0.88 16.70
N PHE A 425 -24.92 -0.23 16.73
CA PHE A 425 -23.71 -0.78 17.34
C PHE A 425 -22.91 0.32 18.01
N ASN A 426 -22.03 -0.08 18.93
CA ASN A 426 -21.21 0.84 19.71
C ASN A 426 -19.73 0.56 19.44
N PHE A 427 -18.91 1.60 19.52
CA PHE A 427 -17.46 1.48 19.58
C PHE A 427 -16.88 2.49 20.57
N ILE A 428 -15.65 2.23 21.04
CA ILE A 428 -14.90 3.18 21.86
C ILE A 428 -13.62 3.52 21.11
N THR A 429 -13.31 4.82 21.08
CA THR A 429 -12.07 5.34 20.48
C THR A 429 -10.89 5.12 21.42
N LYS A 430 -9.70 4.95 20.85
CA LYS A 430 -8.49 4.77 21.65
C LYS A 430 -8.30 5.93 22.64
N ASN A 431 -7.76 5.61 23.82
CA ASN A 431 -7.34 6.61 24.81
C ASN A 431 -6.38 7.66 24.23
N ARG A 432 -5.55 7.24 23.26
CA ARG A 432 -4.72 8.11 22.44
C ARG A 432 -5.01 7.80 20.98
N ASN A 433 -5.65 8.74 20.29
CA ASN A 433 -6.06 8.60 18.89
C ASN A 433 -5.56 9.75 18.00
N ARG A 434 -4.76 10.68 18.55
CA ARG A 434 -4.16 11.84 17.88
C ARG A 434 -2.83 12.20 18.52
N LEU A 435 -1.87 12.64 17.71
CA LEU A 435 -0.60 13.24 18.13
C LEU A 435 -0.85 14.70 18.55
N ALA A 436 -0.23 15.15 19.64
CA ALA A 436 -0.43 16.50 20.17
C ALA A 436 0.90 17.27 20.27
N LEU A 437 0.89 18.55 19.89
CA LEU A 437 1.99 19.48 20.12
C LEU A 437 1.91 19.97 21.57
N LEU A 438 2.91 19.61 22.37
CA LEU A 438 3.02 20.03 23.77
C LEU A 438 3.72 21.38 23.91
N ASP A 439 4.75 21.62 23.09
CA ASP A 439 5.55 22.85 23.18
C ASP A 439 6.18 23.27 21.85
N SER A 440 6.45 24.57 21.70
CA SER A 440 7.17 25.16 20.58
C SER A 440 8.08 26.32 20.99
N TYR A 441 9.23 26.43 20.34
CA TYR A 441 9.98 27.67 20.22
C TYR A 441 10.22 27.99 18.73
N PRO A 442 9.90 29.22 18.27
CA PRO A 442 9.23 30.31 18.99
C PRO A 442 7.85 29.95 19.53
N LYS A 443 7.39 30.72 20.52
CA LYS A 443 5.99 30.69 20.98
C LYS A 443 5.14 31.56 20.07
N ASN A 444 3.85 31.25 19.96
CA ASN A 444 2.94 32.07 19.16
C ASN A 444 2.87 33.51 19.69
N ASN A 445 3.00 34.48 18.79
CA ASN A 445 3.13 35.92 19.01
C ASN A 445 4.34 36.36 19.85
N SER A 446 5.40 35.54 19.93
CA SER A 446 6.64 35.93 20.62
C SER A 446 7.55 36.82 19.75
N ILE A 447 8.43 37.57 20.43
CA ILE A 447 9.53 38.30 19.80
C ILE A 447 10.81 37.55 20.15
N VAL A 448 11.58 37.14 19.14
CA VAL A 448 12.75 36.27 19.31
C VAL A 448 14.00 36.84 18.65
N ASN A 449 15.16 36.29 19.01
CA ASN A 449 16.40 36.57 18.31
C ASN A 449 16.39 35.92 16.92
N PRO A 450 16.87 36.58 15.84
CA PRO A 450 16.96 35.95 14.53
C PRO A 450 17.89 34.73 14.45
N LYS A 451 18.80 34.57 15.42
CA LYS A 451 19.73 33.44 15.55
C LYS A 451 19.16 32.29 16.39
N LEU A 452 17.87 32.03 16.22
CA LEU A 452 17.13 31.00 16.94
C LEU A 452 17.33 29.59 16.39
N GLN A 453 17.01 28.60 17.22
CA GLN A 453 16.69 27.25 16.81
C GLN A 453 15.20 27.02 16.98
N PHE A 454 14.54 26.51 15.94
CA PHE A 454 13.16 26.08 16.04
C PHE A 454 13.10 24.76 16.79
N ARG A 455 12.23 24.64 17.80
CA ARG A 455 12.03 23.40 18.57
C ARG A 455 10.54 23.13 18.74
N LEU A 456 10.10 21.91 18.42
CA LEU A 456 8.73 21.43 18.60
C LEU A 456 8.78 20.15 19.45
N ILE A 457 7.93 20.08 20.46
CA ILE A 457 7.84 18.93 21.38
C ILE A 457 6.43 18.36 21.28
N PHE A 458 6.33 17.06 20.99
CA PHE A 458 5.08 16.33 20.85
C PHE A 458 4.91 15.29 21.96
N ASP A 459 3.67 14.84 22.16
CA ASP A 459 3.30 13.91 23.23
C ASP A 459 3.77 12.45 23.01
N ALA A 460 4.38 12.15 21.87
CA ALA A 460 4.95 10.83 21.54
C ALA A 460 6.13 10.92 20.55
N PRO A 461 6.97 9.88 20.42
CA PRO A 461 8.08 9.81 19.47
C PRO A 461 7.63 10.01 18.01
N LEU A 462 8.39 10.73 17.20
CA LEU A 462 7.95 11.15 15.86
C LEU A 462 8.49 10.26 14.74
N ALA A 463 7.65 9.92 13.77
CA ALA A 463 8.09 9.33 12.51
C ALA A 463 8.78 10.40 11.67
N SER A 464 10.11 10.34 11.60
CA SER A 464 10.96 11.38 10.98
C SER A 464 10.58 11.73 9.53
N SER A 465 10.14 10.76 8.73
CA SER A 465 9.71 10.96 7.33
C SER A 465 8.49 11.85 7.18
N SER A 466 7.66 11.97 8.22
CA SER A 466 6.41 12.73 8.20
C SER A 466 6.58 14.24 8.38
N LEU A 467 7.76 14.72 8.80
CA LEU A 467 7.94 16.11 9.24
C LEU A 467 8.36 17.08 8.14
N ILE A 468 9.13 16.61 7.14
CA ILE A 468 9.83 17.50 6.20
C ILE A 468 8.87 18.39 5.39
N ASN A 469 7.76 17.80 4.94
CA ASN A 469 6.73 18.47 4.13
C ASN A 469 5.58 19.04 4.98
N ASN A 470 5.53 18.72 6.28
CA ASN A 470 4.41 19.08 7.15
C ASN A 470 4.78 20.10 8.22
N VAL A 471 6.04 20.54 8.32
CA VAL A 471 6.47 21.64 9.20
C VAL A 471 7.20 22.69 8.38
N ILE A 472 6.54 23.75 7.94
CA ILE A 472 7.09 24.73 6.98
C ILE A 472 7.25 26.10 7.64
N LEU A 473 8.38 26.76 7.42
CA LEU A 473 8.68 28.11 7.89
C LEU A 473 8.46 29.12 6.76
N TYR A 474 7.73 30.20 7.02
CA TYR A 474 7.43 31.25 6.06
C TYR A 474 7.86 32.63 6.56
N ASN A 475 8.27 33.49 5.62
CA ASN A 475 8.44 34.92 5.85
C ASN A 475 7.11 35.69 5.80
N SER A 476 7.16 37.00 6.01
CA SER A 476 6.03 37.92 5.96
C SER A 476 5.31 37.98 4.60
N ASN A 477 5.96 37.58 3.50
CA ASN A 477 5.39 37.49 2.16
C ASN A 477 4.81 36.10 1.84
N ASN A 478 4.83 35.15 2.78
CA ASN A 478 4.52 33.73 2.59
C ASN A 478 5.49 32.98 1.65
N ASP A 479 6.72 33.47 1.48
CA ASP A 479 7.77 32.67 0.85
C ASP A 479 8.33 31.67 1.87
N GLU A 480 8.51 30.41 1.44
CA GLU A 480 9.12 29.38 2.27
C GLU A 480 10.61 29.68 2.54
N ILE A 481 11.00 29.56 3.80
CA ILE A 481 12.38 29.70 4.25
C ILE A 481 12.98 28.30 4.38
N SER A 482 14.10 28.09 3.70
CA SER A 482 14.82 26.82 3.75
C SER A 482 15.34 26.52 5.15
N LYS A 483 15.21 25.25 5.55
CA LYS A 483 15.57 24.71 6.86
C LYS A 483 16.84 23.87 6.72
N TRP A 484 17.66 23.82 7.77
CA TRP A 484 18.79 22.88 7.86
C TRP A 484 18.96 22.35 9.28
N GLY A 485 19.81 21.34 9.44
CA GLY A 485 20.11 20.78 10.77
C GLY A 485 18.88 20.18 11.46
N ALA A 486 17.92 19.68 10.66
CA ALA A 486 16.71 19.07 11.14
C ALA A 486 17.03 17.76 11.89
N VAL A 487 16.63 17.66 13.15
CA VAL A 487 16.88 16.48 14.00
C VAL A 487 15.59 16.09 14.70
N VAL A 488 15.34 14.78 14.72
CA VAL A 488 14.25 14.15 15.45
C VAL A 488 14.86 13.21 16.48
N PHE A 489 14.39 13.29 17.72
CA PHE A 489 14.78 12.37 18.78
C PHE A 489 13.67 12.20 19.81
N GLU A 490 13.73 11.10 20.54
CA GLU A 490 12.88 10.85 21.70
C GLU A 490 13.59 11.34 22.98
N ASP A 491 12.84 11.99 23.86
CA ASP A 491 13.27 12.28 25.22
C ASP A 491 12.09 12.12 26.20
N GLU A 492 12.25 11.30 27.24
CA GLU A 492 11.21 11.01 28.24
C GLU A 492 9.84 10.63 27.61
N GLY A 493 9.87 9.80 26.55
CA GLY A 493 8.68 9.38 25.80
C GLY A 493 8.06 10.44 24.89
N ARG A 494 8.71 11.60 24.72
CA ARG A 494 8.23 12.73 23.90
C ARG A 494 9.07 12.87 22.64
N GLY A 495 8.40 13.13 21.52
CA GLY A 495 9.07 13.40 20.26
C GLY A 495 9.52 14.85 20.17
N ASN A 496 10.81 15.05 20.01
CA ASN A 496 11.42 16.36 19.83
C ASN A 496 11.84 16.51 18.37
N TYR A 497 11.46 17.64 17.77
CA TYR A 497 11.91 18.03 16.45
C TYR A 497 12.52 19.43 16.51
N PHE A 498 13.77 19.59 16.08
CA PHE A 498 14.36 20.91 15.92
C PHE A 498 14.99 21.09 14.55
N PHE A 499 15.09 22.35 14.13
CA PHE A 499 15.80 22.75 12.92
C PHE A 499 16.26 24.21 13.03
N LEU A 500 17.16 24.61 12.16
CA LEU A 500 17.65 25.99 12.03
C LEU A 500 17.21 26.55 10.67
N PRO A 501 16.98 27.87 10.55
CA PRO A 501 16.86 28.48 9.24
C PRO A 501 18.23 28.45 8.54
N GLN A 502 18.24 28.24 7.22
CA GLN A 502 19.49 28.10 6.45
C GLN A 502 20.39 29.33 6.54
N GLU A 503 19.77 30.50 6.62
CA GLU A 503 20.42 31.75 6.99
C GLU A 503 19.72 32.30 8.23
N ASP A 504 20.44 33.11 9.02
CA ASP A 504 19.82 33.84 10.12
C ASP A 504 18.62 34.64 9.60
N LEU A 505 17.56 34.73 10.40
CA LEU A 505 16.41 35.54 10.01
C LEU A 505 16.79 37.03 9.95
N ASN A 506 16.00 37.81 9.24
CA ASN A 506 16.17 39.26 9.24
C ASN A 506 15.65 39.82 10.58
N TYR A 507 16.29 40.87 11.07
CA TYR A 507 15.79 41.62 12.24
C TYR A 507 14.51 42.39 11.88
N ASN A 508 13.64 42.60 12.87
CA ASN A 508 12.41 43.38 12.78
C ASN A 508 11.45 42.92 11.67
N GLU A 509 11.32 41.60 11.47
CA GLU A 509 10.46 40.96 10.47
C GLU A 509 9.48 39.99 11.12
N ASN A 510 8.38 39.70 10.42
CA ASN A 510 7.38 38.72 10.85
C ASN A 510 7.56 37.39 10.13
N TYR A 511 7.31 36.30 10.84
CA TYR A 511 7.46 34.93 10.35
C TYR A 511 6.33 34.05 10.89
N LYS A 512 6.09 32.92 10.23
CA LYS A 512 5.21 31.88 10.76
C LYS A 512 5.72 30.48 10.48
N ILE A 513 5.49 29.57 11.41
CA ILE A 513 5.64 28.13 11.21
C ILE A 513 4.26 27.54 11.01
N VAL A 514 4.08 26.72 9.97
CA VAL A 514 2.86 25.98 9.71
C VAL A 514 3.13 24.49 9.94
N LEU A 515 2.39 23.90 10.87
CA LEU A 515 2.29 22.46 11.04
C LEU A 515 1.04 22.01 10.28
N SER A 516 1.17 21.04 9.38
CA SER A 516 0.08 20.52 8.55
C SER A 516 -0.37 19.12 8.97
N PRO A 517 -1.63 18.74 8.67
CA PRO A 517 -2.10 17.38 8.81
C PRO A 517 -1.20 16.43 8.02
N GLY A 518 -0.66 15.39 8.67
CA GLY A 518 0.28 14.45 8.06
C GLY A 518 1.58 14.23 8.81
N ILE A 519 1.85 15.00 9.88
CA ILE A 519 2.86 14.64 10.88
C ILE A 519 2.38 13.37 11.60
N LEU A 520 3.23 12.37 11.77
CA LEU A 520 2.92 11.08 12.39
C LEU A 520 3.87 10.80 13.56
N ASP A 521 3.38 10.07 14.56
CA ASP A 521 4.27 9.34 15.46
C ASP A 521 4.74 8.01 14.87
N GLU A 522 5.64 7.32 15.58
CA GLU A 522 6.18 6.03 15.15
C GLU A 522 5.12 4.91 15.04
N ASP A 523 3.99 5.04 15.76
CA ASP A 523 2.85 4.12 15.69
C ASP A 523 1.86 4.46 14.56
N GLY A 524 2.14 5.52 13.78
CA GLY A 524 1.28 6.00 12.71
C GLY A 524 0.07 6.83 13.16
N THR A 525 0.02 7.25 14.43
CA THR A 525 -1.00 8.18 14.92
C THR A 525 -0.68 9.59 14.40
N PRO A 526 -1.60 10.25 13.69
CA PRO A 526 -1.30 11.52 13.05
C PRO A 526 -1.61 12.74 13.94
N TYR A 527 -0.97 13.86 13.58
CA TYR A 527 -1.35 15.22 13.94
C TYR A 527 -2.44 15.69 12.98
N TYR A 528 -3.59 16.10 13.49
CA TYR A 528 -4.77 16.38 12.67
C TYR A 528 -5.03 17.85 12.41
N GLU A 529 -4.40 18.73 13.17
CA GLU A 529 -4.66 20.17 13.08
C GLU A 529 -3.71 20.82 12.08
N THR A 530 -4.18 21.90 11.45
CA THR A 530 -3.25 22.88 10.88
C THR A 530 -2.96 23.92 11.95
N THR A 531 -1.72 24.03 12.38
CA THR A 531 -1.33 24.97 13.44
C THR A 531 -0.36 26.00 12.88
N GLU A 532 -0.73 27.27 12.99
CA GLU A 532 0.15 28.39 12.65
C GLU A 532 0.73 29.02 13.92
N ILE A 533 2.06 29.02 14.02
CA ILE A 533 2.81 29.69 15.08
C ILE A 533 3.42 30.95 14.48
N ASN A 534 2.83 32.10 14.76
CA ASN A 534 3.29 33.40 14.30
C ASN A 534 4.32 33.97 15.28
N PHE A 535 5.36 34.62 14.81
CA PHE A 535 6.34 35.30 15.67
C PHE A 535 7.04 36.43 14.91
N SER A 536 7.77 37.28 15.62
CA SER A 536 8.60 38.32 15.01
C SER A 536 10.01 38.30 15.56
N THR A 537 10.94 38.85 14.79
CA THR A 537 12.31 39.03 15.24
C THR A 537 12.51 40.39 15.90
N GLN A 538 13.41 40.44 16.89
CA GLN A 538 13.76 41.69 17.56
C GLN A 538 14.36 42.73 16.59
N VAL A 539 14.43 43.98 17.06
CA VAL A 539 15.10 45.08 16.33
C VAL A 539 16.61 44.92 16.41
N GLU A 540 17.30 45.29 15.33
CA GLU A 540 18.75 45.33 15.25
C GLU A 540 19.33 46.38 16.21
N ASN A 541 20.29 46.05 17.08
CA ASN A 541 21.01 47.04 17.89
C ASN A 541 22.52 46.78 18.00
N PRO A 542 23.33 47.34 17.09
CA PRO A 542 24.77 47.16 17.15
C PRO A 542 25.36 47.69 18.47
N MET A 543 25.90 46.80 19.30
CA MET A 543 26.58 47.17 20.55
C MET A 543 28.10 47.07 20.37
N THR A 544 28.85 47.90 21.09
CA THR A 544 30.31 47.78 21.17
C THR A 544 30.69 47.16 22.51
N PHE A 545 31.29 45.98 22.46
CA PHE A 545 31.64 45.18 23.63
C PHE A 545 33.11 45.37 24.04
N SER A 546 33.38 45.25 25.34
CA SER A 546 34.72 44.93 25.84
C SER A 546 34.72 43.47 26.28
N LEU A 547 35.37 42.63 25.49
CA LEU A 547 35.44 41.18 25.69
C LEU A 547 36.34 40.80 26.88
N PHE A 548 35.88 39.83 27.66
CA PHE A 548 36.65 39.13 28.69
C PHE A 548 37.08 37.74 28.24
N ASP A 549 36.20 37.02 27.54
CA ASP A 549 36.41 35.63 27.12
C ASP A 549 35.60 35.34 25.85
N ASP A 550 36.26 34.84 24.80
CA ASP A 550 35.65 34.39 23.53
C ASP A 550 35.44 32.86 23.50
N PHE A 551 35.78 32.14 24.57
CA PHE A 551 35.70 30.68 24.64
C PHE A 551 36.48 29.92 23.56
N GLU A 552 37.50 30.54 22.96
CA GLU A 552 38.48 29.87 22.10
C GLU A 552 39.42 28.95 22.91
N ASN A 553 39.49 29.16 24.23
CA ASN A 553 40.22 28.34 25.17
C ASN A 553 39.54 28.33 26.55
N ILE A 554 39.19 27.15 27.04
CA ILE A 554 38.55 26.96 28.36
C ILE A 554 39.53 26.59 29.48
N GLY A 555 40.84 26.77 29.30
CA GLY A 555 41.85 26.28 30.25
C GLY A 555 41.80 26.89 31.66
N THR A 556 41.06 27.99 31.86
CA THR A 556 40.78 28.58 33.17
C THR A 556 39.44 28.13 33.75
N TRP A 557 38.58 27.51 32.94
CA TRP A 557 37.30 26.95 33.32
C TRP A 557 37.48 25.52 33.84
N THR A 558 36.66 25.15 34.80
CA THR A 558 36.78 23.93 35.60
C THR A 558 35.51 23.14 35.41
N ASP A 559 35.66 21.93 34.86
CA ASP A 559 34.54 21.04 34.55
C ASP A 559 33.50 21.02 35.68
N PRO A 560 32.18 21.00 35.37
CA PRO A 560 31.15 21.17 36.38
C PRO A 560 31.25 20.17 37.52
N ASP A 561 31.81 18.98 37.31
CA ASP A 561 32.00 17.99 38.37
C ASP A 561 33.06 18.37 39.41
N ASP A 562 34.05 19.16 39.01
CA ASP A 562 35.10 19.66 39.88
C ASP A 562 34.70 20.98 40.59
N SER A 563 33.56 21.55 40.20
CA SER A 563 32.99 22.75 40.81
C SER A 563 32.34 22.46 42.16
N GLN A 564 32.75 23.19 43.19
CA GLN A 564 32.14 23.12 44.53
C GLN A 564 30.68 23.62 44.58
N PHE A 565 30.17 24.22 43.50
CA PHE A 565 28.80 24.73 43.42
C PHE A 565 27.85 23.79 42.69
N THR A 566 28.37 22.74 42.04
CA THR A 566 27.56 21.72 41.38
C THR A 566 26.93 20.80 42.42
N GLN A 567 25.63 20.53 42.25
CA GLN A 567 24.84 19.67 43.13
C GLN A 567 23.82 18.88 42.30
N GLY A 568 23.71 17.57 42.55
CA GLY A 568 22.62 16.76 42.01
C GLY A 568 22.74 16.42 40.52
N THR A 569 23.92 16.54 39.91
CA THR A 569 24.21 16.09 38.54
C THR A 569 24.78 14.67 38.52
N ASP A 570 24.70 14.00 37.37
CA ASP A 570 25.45 12.77 37.07
C ASP A 570 26.83 13.16 36.50
N PRO A 571 27.93 12.89 37.21
CA PRO A 571 29.26 13.26 36.77
C PRO A 571 29.69 12.62 35.43
N SER A 572 29.22 11.42 35.15
CA SER A 572 29.59 10.74 33.91
C SER A 572 28.90 11.30 32.66
N LEU A 573 27.85 12.10 32.87
CA LEU A 573 26.98 12.67 31.85
C LEU A 573 26.86 14.20 31.98
N THR A 574 27.76 14.84 32.71
CA THR A 574 27.85 16.29 32.84
C THR A 574 29.25 16.70 32.42
N SER A 575 29.38 17.75 31.61
CA SER A 575 30.71 18.18 31.13
C SER A 575 30.69 19.60 30.60
N PHE A 576 31.85 20.25 30.65
CA PHE A 576 32.10 21.49 29.93
C PHE A 576 33.26 21.34 28.95
N ALA A 577 32.98 21.67 27.68
CA ALA A 577 33.96 21.49 26.61
C ALA A 577 33.85 22.58 25.55
N ILE A 578 34.95 22.82 24.83
CA ILE A 578 34.93 23.67 23.64
C ILE A 578 34.14 22.99 22.54
N SER A 579 33.26 23.74 21.87
CA SER A 579 32.42 23.26 20.77
C SER A 579 32.51 24.16 19.53
N PRO A 580 32.70 23.59 18.32
CA PRO A 580 32.67 24.37 17.09
C PRO A 580 31.26 24.54 16.49
N TYR A 581 30.24 23.88 17.05
CA TYR A 581 28.94 23.64 16.39
C TYR A 581 27.96 24.82 16.46
N PHE A 582 27.87 25.48 17.62
CA PHE A 582 27.11 26.72 17.79
C PHE A 582 28.06 27.74 18.37
N LYS A 583 28.29 28.84 17.65
CA LYS A 583 29.14 29.95 18.09
C LYS A 583 28.63 31.26 17.51
N ILE A 584 28.92 32.35 18.20
CA ILE A 584 28.61 33.72 17.82
C ILE A 584 29.78 34.33 17.07
N SER A 585 30.98 34.23 17.65
CA SER A 585 32.22 34.72 17.07
C SER A 585 33.29 33.61 17.08
N GLY A 586 34.47 33.89 16.53
CA GLY A 586 35.60 32.95 16.58
C GLY A 586 35.40 31.59 15.89
N TYR A 587 36.10 30.58 16.41
CA TYR A 587 36.09 29.20 15.95
C TYR A 587 35.27 28.28 16.87
N SER A 588 35.02 28.66 18.13
CA SER A 588 34.33 27.83 19.10
C SER A 588 33.61 28.60 20.20
N SER A 589 32.74 27.90 20.93
CA SER A 589 32.07 28.37 22.14
C SER A 589 32.24 27.36 23.27
N GLY A 590 31.88 27.75 24.49
CA GLY A 590 31.78 26.82 25.63
C GLY A 590 30.48 26.03 25.57
N LYS A 591 30.54 24.70 25.47
CA LYS A 591 29.38 23.81 25.56
C LYS A 591 29.26 23.24 26.97
N LEU A 592 28.16 23.56 27.64
CA LEU A 592 27.76 22.94 28.90
C LEU A 592 26.70 21.88 28.62
N HIS A 593 27.06 20.61 28.80
CA HIS A 593 26.12 19.49 28.82
C HIS A 593 25.83 19.14 30.28
N TYR A 594 24.55 19.07 30.66
CA TYR A 594 24.15 18.76 32.03
C TYR A 594 23.14 17.63 32.07
N GLN A 595 23.23 16.80 33.10
CA GLN A 595 22.28 15.74 33.42
C GLN A 595 22.02 15.75 34.93
N PHE A 596 20.81 16.15 35.34
CA PHE A 596 20.37 16.04 36.73
C PHE A 596 19.96 14.59 37.05
N THR A 597 20.11 14.23 38.33
CA THR A 597 19.79 12.89 38.86
C THR A 597 18.38 12.79 39.45
N GLU A 598 17.83 13.91 39.88
CA GLU A 598 16.49 14.03 40.49
C GLU A 598 15.69 15.09 39.72
N THR A 599 14.40 15.24 40.00
CA THR A 599 13.51 16.19 39.29
C THR A 599 13.49 17.61 39.88
N ASP A 600 14.21 17.86 40.97
CA ASP A 600 14.32 19.17 41.62
C ASP A 600 15.63 19.29 42.41
N GLY A 601 16.06 20.52 42.67
CA GLY A 601 17.18 20.85 43.56
C GLY A 601 18.57 20.72 42.94
N GLY A 602 18.68 20.34 41.67
CA GLY A 602 19.93 20.27 40.92
C GLY A 602 20.52 21.64 40.56
N ILE A 603 21.84 21.76 40.58
CA ILE A 603 22.61 22.91 40.11
C ILE A 603 23.81 22.37 39.33
N CYS A 604 23.94 22.70 38.06
CA CYS A 604 25.14 22.44 37.26
C CYS A 604 25.92 23.74 37.13
N ALA A 605 27.13 23.81 37.69
CA ALA A 605 27.90 25.04 37.81
C ALA A 605 29.29 24.90 37.19
N GLU A 606 29.53 25.62 36.11
CA GLU A 606 30.85 25.73 35.48
C GLU A 606 31.60 26.93 36.11
N THR A 607 32.85 26.73 36.55
CA THR A 607 33.59 27.74 37.34
C THR A 607 34.92 28.13 36.73
N ASN A 608 35.15 29.43 36.65
CA ASN A 608 36.42 29.99 36.23
C ASN A 608 37.37 30.14 37.44
N SER A 609 38.50 29.44 37.37
CA SER A 609 39.60 29.48 38.35
C SER A 609 40.33 30.83 38.39
N VAL A 610 40.14 31.69 37.39
CA VAL A 610 40.64 33.07 37.31
C VAL A 610 39.46 34.04 37.09
N PRO A 611 38.75 34.44 38.17
CA PRO A 611 37.57 35.30 38.07
C PRO A 611 37.83 36.62 37.33
N TYR A 612 36.87 37.04 36.50
CA TYR A 612 36.97 38.27 35.72
C TYR A 612 36.63 39.50 36.56
N GLU A 613 37.56 40.45 36.61
CA GLU A 613 37.39 41.73 37.31
C GLU A 613 36.45 42.66 36.54
N ILE A 614 35.19 42.77 36.98
CA ILE A 614 34.19 43.60 36.31
C ILE A 614 34.10 45.03 36.88
N GLY A 615 34.90 45.35 37.89
CA GLY A 615 35.01 46.71 38.44
C GLY A 615 33.91 47.06 39.45
N SER A 616 34.01 48.27 40.04
CA SER A 616 33.05 48.81 41.01
C SER A 616 32.05 49.82 40.43
N GLY A 617 32.11 50.07 39.11
CA GLY A 617 31.26 51.04 38.41
C GLY A 617 29.82 50.55 38.24
N LYS A 618 28.84 51.44 38.39
CA LYS A 618 27.40 51.12 38.25
C LYS A 618 26.81 51.41 36.86
N SER A 619 27.59 52.00 35.96
CA SER A 619 27.12 52.52 34.66
C SER A 619 27.48 51.63 33.47
N THR A 620 27.62 50.33 33.68
CA THR A 620 27.97 49.35 32.64
C THR A 620 27.16 48.08 32.89
N GLU A 621 26.87 47.32 31.85
CA GLU A 621 26.20 46.01 31.94
C GLU A 621 27.25 44.91 31.73
N PHE A 622 27.00 43.75 32.32
CA PHE A 622 27.80 42.54 32.15
C PHE A 622 26.92 41.47 31.50
N GLY A 623 27.42 40.80 30.48
CA GLY A 623 26.62 39.81 29.76
C GLY A 623 27.45 38.87 28.92
N MET A 624 26.76 37.91 28.32
CA MET A 624 27.30 36.94 27.39
C MET A 624 26.20 36.41 26.49
N TRP A 625 26.58 35.73 25.42
CA TRP A 625 25.64 35.00 24.59
C TRP A 625 25.38 33.63 25.17
N ILE A 626 24.10 33.25 25.20
CA ILE A 626 23.66 31.93 25.66
C ILE A 626 22.77 31.31 24.59
N PHE A 627 23.18 30.15 24.08
CA PHE A 627 22.35 29.29 23.27
C PHE A 627 21.46 28.49 24.22
N GLY A 628 20.17 28.79 24.22
CA GLY A 628 19.17 28.10 25.04
C GLY A 628 18.72 26.79 24.40
N ASP A 629 18.19 25.92 25.24
CA ASP A 629 17.71 24.59 24.88
C ASP A 629 16.20 24.38 25.15
N LEU A 630 15.45 25.42 25.49
CA LEU A 630 14.03 25.33 25.89
C LEU A 630 13.82 24.40 27.12
N SER A 631 14.83 24.24 27.97
CA SER A 631 14.73 23.37 29.15
C SER A 631 13.90 23.96 30.28
N TYR A 632 13.56 25.26 30.26
CA TYR A 632 12.95 25.99 31.37
C TYR A 632 13.77 25.99 32.67
N ASN A 633 15.02 25.49 32.65
CA ASN A 633 15.93 25.62 33.77
C ASN A 633 16.33 27.09 33.96
N LEU A 634 16.77 27.44 35.16
CA LEU A 634 17.11 28.82 35.52
C LEU A 634 18.58 29.07 35.21
N LEU A 635 18.87 30.13 34.46
CA LEU A 635 20.22 30.63 34.23
C LEU A 635 20.62 31.56 35.37
N GLU A 636 21.72 31.24 36.05
CA GLU A 636 22.29 32.08 37.12
C GLU A 636 23.76 32.42 36.82
N TYR A 637 24.19 33.65 37.14
CA TYR A 637 25.60 34.08 37.09
C TYR A 637 26.16 34.23 38.50
N GLY A 638 27.35 33.68 38.74
CA GLY A 638 28.02 33.73 40.04
C GLY A 638 29.03 34.84 40.14
N PHE A 639 28.91 35.66 41.19
CA PHE A 639 29.83 36.75 41.49
C PHE A 639 30.44 36.60 42.88
N TYR A 640 31.71 36.97 43.03
CA TYR A 640 32.33 37.09 44.35
C TYR A 640 32.11 38.47 44.94
N ARG A 641 31.71 38.48 46.22
CA ARG A 641 31.75 39.66 47.09
C ARG A 641 32.95 39.58 48.04
N ASN A 642 33.80 40.62 48.06
CA ASN A 642 34.96 40.73 48.97
C ASN A 642 35.81 39.44 49.03
N SER A 643 36.20 38.96 47.84
CA SER A 643 37.15 37.86 47.62
C SER A 643 36.72 36.44 47.98
N ASN A 644 35.56 36.14 48.61
CA ASN A 644 35.27 34.75 49.05
C ASN A 644 33.79 34.31 49.26
N MET A 645 32.76 35.16 49.07
CA MET A 645 31.36 34.70 49.10
C MET A 645 30.75 34.69 47.69
N ASN A 646 30.31 33.51 47.22
CA ASN A 646 29.55 33.36 45.97
C ASN A 646 28.14 33.94 46.16
N GLU A 647 27.75 34.79 45.23
CA GLU A 647 26.43 35.39 45.11
C GLU A 647 25.86 35.01 43.73
N PRO A 648 25.10 33.88 43.64
CA PRO A 648 24.42 33.50 42.41
C PRO A 648 23.25 34.44 42.15
N ILE A 649 23.16 34.97 40.93
CA ILE A 649 22.11 35.89 40.52
C ILE A 649 21.34 35.30 39.36
N PHE A 650 20.02 35.20 39.53
CA PHE A 650 19.10 34.82 38.47
C PHE A 650 19.15 35.82 37.31
N ILE A 651 19.33 35.29 36.10
CA ILE A 651 19.41 36.05 34.86
C ILE A 651 18.14 35.87 34.05
N ASP A 652 17.78 34.62 33.76
CA ASP A 652 16.60 34.31 32.98
C ASP A 652 16.15 32.86 33.15
N THR A 653 14.93 32.54 32.73
CA THR A 653 14.46 31.17 32.55
C THR A 653 14.78 30.73 31.13
N ILE A 654 15.37 29.55 30.93
CA ILE A 654 15.77 29.02 29.61
C ILE A 654 14.53 28.52 28.83
N ASP A 655 13.62 29.44 28.54
CA ASP A 655 12.40 29.23 27.75
C ASP A 655 12.58 29.56 26.26
N TRP A 656 13.84 29.66 25.82
CA TRP A 656 14.23 29.90 24.44
C TRP A 656 15.12 28.79 23.87
N ALA A 657 15.12 28.66 22.54
CA ALA A 657 16.03 27.77 21.83
C ALA A 657 16.85 28.54 20.78
N GLY A 658 18.16 28.32 20.76
CA GLY A 658 19.08 29.11 19.96
C GLY A 658 19.71 30.27 20.71
N TRP A 659 20.44 31.12 20.00
CA TRP A 659 21.20 32.21 20.61
C TRP A 659 20.32 33.35 21.08
N ASP A 660 20.50 33.73 22.35
CA ASP A 660 20.04 35.01 22.86
C ASP A 660 21.10 35.67 23.74
N LEU A 661 21.05 36.99 23.82
CA LEU A 661 21.99 37.73 24.66
C LEU A 661 21.40 37.93 26.04
N LYS A 662 22.15 37.51 27.06
CA LYS A 662 21.75 37.62 28.46
C LYS A 662 22.72 38.53 29.20
N TYR A 663 22.18 39.52 29.89
CA TYR A 663 22.96 40.52 30.57
C TYR A 663 22.28 40.97 31.87
N ILE A 664 23.09 41.50 32.78
CA ILE A 664 22.66 42.08 34.04
C ILE A 664 23.25 43.48 34.19
N ASN A 665 22.45 44.39 34.71
CA ASN A 665 22.96 45.71 35.04
C ASN A 665 23.89 45.59 36.27
N LYS A 666 25.11 46.14 36.23
CA LYS A 666 26.03 46.03 37.38
C LYS A 666 25.47 46.65 38.66
N SER A 667 24.47 47.54 38.58
CA SER A 667 23.78 48.07 39.75
C SER A 667 22.85 47.06 40.45
N GLU A 668 22.43 46.01 39.75
CA GLU A 668 21.57 44.92 40.27
C GLU A 668 22.38 43.83 40.96
N ILE A 669 23.68 43.73 40.67
CA ILE A 669 24.61 42.86 41.39
C ILE A 669 24.79 43.40 42.82
N PRO A 670 24.43 42.67 43.89
CA PRO A 670 24.52 43.19 45.24
C PRO A 670 25.96 43.41 45.71
N GLY A 671 26.12 44.16 46.81
CA GLY A 671 27.42 44.49 47.41
C GLY A 671 28.06 45.79 46.91
N ASP A 672 28.91 46.36 47.78
CA ASP A 672 29.71 47.55 47.50
C ASP A 672 31.17 47.15 47.19
N GLY A 673 31.83 47.87 46.29
CA GLY A 673 33.23 47.65 45.94
C GLY A 673 33.44 46.94 44.60
N ASN A 674 34.63 46.37 44.42
CA ASN A 674 35.00 45.67 43.19
C ASN A 674 34.31 44.31 43.11
N LYS A 675 33.77 43.96 41.94
CA LYS A 675 33.03 42.72 41.68
C LYS A 675 33.81 41.84 40.73
N GLN A 676 33.73 40.53 40.95
CA GLN A 676 34.37 39.52 40.11
C GLN A 676 33.34 38.50 39.66
N PHE A 677 33.27 38.21 38.35
CA PHE A 677 32.46 37.12 37.81
C PHE A 677 33.27 35.82 37.80
N HIS A 678 32.66 34.70 38.20
CA HIS A 678 33.39 33.43 38.30
C HIS A 678 32.62 32.18 37.88
N SER A 679 31.30 32.22 37.65
CA SER A 679 30.59 30.99 37.26
C SER A 679 29.33 31.22 36.46
N ILE A 680 28.99 30.21 35.67
CA ILE A 680 27.74 30.08 34.93
C ILE A 680 27.02 28.86 35.48
N MET A 681 25.75 29.03 35.84
CA MET A 681 25.00 28.00 36.53
C MET A 681 23.67 27.75 35.81
N VAL A 682 23.37 26.48 35.57
CA VAL A 682 22.05 26.00 35.19
C VAL A 682 21.45 25.36 36.42
N LYS A 683 20.43 26.01 36.98
CA LYS A 683 19.70 25.53 38.15
C LYS A 683 18.40 24.88 37.71
N GLN A 684 18.18 23.68 38.19
CA GLN A 684 17.03 22.89 37.82
C GLN A 684 15.73 23.60 38.20
N ASN A 685 14.78 23.62 37.27
CA ASN A 685 13.42 24.08 37.49
C ASN A 685 12.49 22.87 37.50
N PRO A 686 11.60 22.69 38.50
CA PRO A 686 10.60 21.62 38.50
C PRO A 686 9.65 21.62 37.29
N LEU A 687 9.59 22.73 36.54
CA LEU A 687 8.83 22.83 35.29
C LEU A 687 9.60 22.31 34.06
N SER A 688 10.86 21.92 34.22
CA SER A 688 11.68 21.42 33.11
C SER A 688 11.10 20.12 32.54
N PRO A 689 10.97 19.99 31.21
CA PRO A 689 10.44 18.78 30.59
C PRO A 689 11.45 17.63 30.55
N SER A 690 12.72 17.88 30.89
CA SER A 690 13.82 16.91 30.80
C SER A 690 14.82 17.10 31.94
N LEU A 691 15.49 16.02 32.35
CA LEU A 691 16.58 16.08 33.32
C LEU A 691 17.91 16.51 32.71
N LYS A 692 17.98 16.61 31.38
CA LYS A 692 19.22 16.91 30.65
C LYS A 692 19.03 18.01 29.64
N GLY A 693 20.13 18.63 29.27
CA GLY A 693 20.15 19.64 28.23
C GLY A 693 21.55 20.08 27.85
N GLU A 694 21.60 21.00 26.90
CA GLU A 694 22.83 21.50 26.32
C GLU A 694 22.70 22.99 26.05
N ILE A 695 23.47 23.79 26.77
CA ILE A 695 23.61 25.22 26.46
C ILE A 695 25.00 25.50 25.90
N PHE A 696 25.09 26.54 25.09
CA PHE A 696 26.36 27.05 24.58
C PHE A 696 26.55 28.48 25.08
N ILE A 697 27.76 28.81 25.47
CA ILE A 697 28.12 30.12 26.00
C ILE A 697 29.21 30.68 25.10
N ASP A 698 29.03 31.93 24.68
CA ASP A 698 29.99 32.62 23.86
C ASP A 698 30.10 34.09 24.26
N ASP A 699 31.25 34.70 23.98
CA ASP A 699 31.59 36.09 24.20
C ASP A 699 31.11 36.66 25.56
N ILE A 700 31.88 36.47 26.63
CA ILE A 700 31.67 37.20 27.90
C ILE A 700 32.19 38.61 27.73
N PHE A 701 31.37 39.62 28.06
CA PHE A 701 31.78 41.01 27.89
C PHE A 701 31.16 41.97 28.92
N GLN A 702 31.60 43.22 28.83
CA GLN A 702 30.92 44.38 29.42
C GLN A 702 30.62 45.45 28.36
N VAL A 703 29.52 46.19 28.56
CA VAL A 703 29.11 47.32 27.71
C VAL A 703 28.94 48.61 28.51
N PRO A 704 29.27 49.80 27.96
CA PRO A 704 28.91 51.09 28.55
C PRO A 704 27.38 51.22 28.68
N GLY A 705 26.91 51.68 29.84
CA GLY A 705 25.49 51.84 30.16
C GLY A 705 24.83 52.90 29.31
N VAL A 706 24.40 52.49 28.13
CA VAL A 706 23.48 53.18 27.23
C VAL A 706 22.37 52.17 27.00
N ASN A 707 21.12 52.59 27.27
CA ASN A 707 19.94 51.80 26.94
C ASN A 707 20.02 51.31 25.47
N ILE A 708 19.49 50.09 25.25
CA ILE A 708 19.29 49.35 23.98
C ILE A 708 20.46 48.33 23.78
N LYS A 709 20.29 47.00 23.90
CA LYS A 709 19.42 45.95 23.29
C LYS A 709 19.97 45.20 22.06
N ASN A 710 21.15 44.55 22.16
CA ASN A 710 21.66 43.41 21.34
C ASN A 710 22.07 43.62 19.87
N ILE A 711 23.38 43.43 19.56
CA ILE A 711 23.88 42.75 18.34
C ILE A 711 25.39 42.60 18.26
N ASP A 712 25.74 41.49 17.60
CA ASP A 712 27.04 40.90 17.33
C ASP A 712 27.42 40.84 15.84
N LEU A 713 28.71 40.59 15.53
CA LEU A 713 29.21 40.22 14.20
C LEU A 713 30.41 39.22 14.23
N ASN A 714 30.16 38.04 13.62
CA ASN A 714 30.99 37.21 12.68
C ASN A 714 32.06 36.17 13.14
N LYS A 715 31.67 34.87 13.08
CA LYS A 715 32.04 33.71 12.19
C LYS A 715 33.51 33.41 11.78
N ASP A 716 33.96 32.13 11.94
CA ASP A 716 34.03 31.12 10.82
C ASP A 716 34.30 29.60 11.19
N PHE A 717 33.57 28.68 10.49
CA PHE A 717 33.89 27.29 10.02
C PHE A 717 33.47 25.94 10.72
N TYR A 718 33.03 24.95 9.87
CA TYR A 718 32.81 23.46 9.92
C TYR A 718 31.41 22.80 10.22
N PHE A 719 30.81 22.12 9.22
CA PHE A 719 29.87 20.97 9.38
C PHE A 719 29.99 19.95 8.22
N ILE A 720 29.93 18.63 8.49
CA ILE A 720 29.87 17.54 7.48
C ILE A 720 28.98 16.41 8.00
N GLN A 721 27.84 16.16 7.34
CA GLN A 721 26.98 14.99 7.56
C GLN A 721 26.32 14.60 6.23
N ASN A 722 26.15 13.30 6.01
CA ASN A 722 25.43 12.80 4.84
C ASN A 722 23.93 12.70 5.12
N PHE A 723 23.09 13.16 4.19
CA PHE A 723 21.63 13.09 4.27
C PHE A 723 21.04 12.69 2.91
N PRO A 724 20.04 11.78 2.88
CA PRO A 724 19.51 11.01 4.01
C PRO A 724 20.51 9.97 4.54
N ASN A 725 20.32 9.49 5.79
CA ASN A 725 21.10 8.41 6.41
C ASN A 725 20.23 7.68 7.46
N PRO A 726 19.67 6.49 7.17
CA PRO A 726 19.92 5.66 5.98
C PRO A 726 19.42 6.28 4.66
N PHE A 727 19.98 5.87 3.52
CA PHE A 727 19.56 6.32 2.19
C PHE A 727 19.22 5.15 1.26
N GLU A 728 18.24 5.32 0.37
CA GLU A 728 17.79 4.25 -0.53
C GLU A 728 18.49 4.26 -1.91
N GLU A 729 18.72 5.45 -2.48
CA GLU A 729 19.33 5.59 -3.82
C GLU A 729 20.54 6.52 -3.83
N ILE A 730 20.44 7.70 -3.22
CA ILE A 730 21.52 8.69 -3.13
C ILE A 730 21.62 9.30 -1.73
N THR A 731 22.83 9.62 -1.29
CA THR A 731 23.10 10.43 -0.10
C THR A 731 24.06 11.55 -0.46
N ASN A 732 23.87 12.73 0.12
CA ASN A 732 24.69 13.89 -0.17
C ASN A 732 25.60 14.23 1.00
N PHE A 733 26.92 14.29 0.76
CA PHE A 733 27.92 14.73 1.71
C PHE A 733 28.16 16.23 1.52
N SER A 734 27.50 17.04 2.35
CA SER A 734 27.68 18.50 2.36
C SER A 734 28.86 18.89 3.25
N TYR A 735 29.70 19.81 2.78
CA TYR A 735 30.84 20.33 3.53
C TYR A 735 31.09 21.80 3.17
N TYR A 736 31.55 22.57 4.15
CA TYR A 736 31.97 23.96 3.93
C TYR A 736 33.46 23.99 3.51
N LEU A 737 33.90 24.96 2.70
CA LEU A 737 35.31 25.30 2.36
C LEU A 737 35.63 26.75 2.77
N SER A 738 36.67 26.98 3.59
CA SER A 738 37.02 28.33 4.13
C SER A 738 37.95 29.04 3.18
N VAL A 739 38.67 28.23 2.41
CA VAL A 739 39.60 28.60 1.36
C VAL A 739 39.34 27.70 0.16
N ASP A 740 39.68 28.18 -1.03
CA ASP A 740 39.68 27.36 -2.23
C ASP A 740 40.56 26.11 -2.03
N ALA A 741 39.99 24.92 -2.26
CA ALA A 741 40.63 23.64 -1.97
C ALA A 741 40.26 22.55 -2.98
N ASP A 742 41.16 21.56 -3.12
CA ASP A 742 40.85 20.28 -3.74
C ASP A 742 40.26 19.34 -2.68
N VAL A 743 39.14 18.67 -2.97
CA VAL A 743 38.41 17.82 -2.03
C VAL A 743 38.29 16.40 -2.53
N LYS A 744 38.53 15.43 -1.64
CA LYS A 744 38.46 14.00 -1.91
C LYS A 744 37.60 13.30 -0.88
N LEU A 745 36.52 12.66 -1.33
CA LEU A 745 35.69 11.75 -0.53
C LEU A 745 36.08 10.30 -0.84
N GLU A 746 36.37 9.51 0.19
CA GLU A 746 36.66 8.08 0.09
C GLU A 746 35.66 7.32 0.97
N ILE A 747 35.06 6.25 0.43
CA ILE A 747 34.07 5.42 1.14
C ILE A 747 34.64 4.00 1.29
N PHE A 748 34.41 3.38 2.43
CA PHE A 748 34.96 2.08 2.83
C PHE A 748 33.86 1.18 3.39
N ASN A 749 33.97 -0.13 3.17
CA ASN A 749 33.13 -1.10 3.87
C ASN A 749 33.64 -1.41 5.28
N LEU A 750 32.92 -2.26 6.02
CA LEU A 750 33.28 -2.69 7.38
C LEU A 750 34.64 -3.37 7.51
N LEU A 751 35.17 -3.94 6.42
CA LEU A 751 36.50 -4.56 6.38
C LEU A 751 37.62 -3.54 6.11
N GLY A 752 37.29 -2.25 6.01
CA GLY A 752 38.21 -1.18 5.65
C GLY A 752 38.60 -1.18 4.17
N GLN A 753 37.93 -1.96 3.32
CA GLN A 753 38.18 -1.97 1.88
C GLN A 753 37.49 -0.76 1.25
N LYS A 754 38.24 -0.04 0.40
CA LYS A 754 37.75 1.14 -0.30
C LYS A 754 36.73 0.75 -1.38
N ILE A 755 35.55 1.34 -1.29
CA ILE A 755 34.41 1.15 -2.20
C ILE A 755 34.48 2.14 -3.36
N VAL A 756 34.63 3.44 -3.06
CA VAL A 756 34.71 4.50 -4.07
C VAL A 756 35.57 5.66 -3.57
N SER A 757 36.16 6.40 -4.51
CA SER A 757 36.89 7.65 -4.28
C SER A 757 36.38 8.69 -5.26
N ILE A 758 35.83 9.80 -4.76
CA ILE A 758 35.25 10.89 -5.54
C ILE A 758 36.07 12.15 -5.27
N GLU A 759 36.69 12.69 -6.32
CA GLU A 759 37.56 13.87 -6.24
C GLU A 759 36.92 15.08 -6.93
N LYS A 760 37.02 16.24 -6.30
CA LYS A 760 36.55 17.55 -6.78
C LYS A 760 37.69 18.55 -6.67
N THR A 761 38.25 18.99 -7.79
CA THR A 761 39.35 19.95 -7.82
C THR A 761 38.85 21.40 -7.89
N ALA A 762 39.65 22.35 -7.44
CA ALA A 762 39.39 23.80 -7.54
C ALA A 762 38.04 24.23 -6.96
N GLN A 763 37.58 23.58 -5.88
CA GLN A 763 36.36 23.98 -5.19
C GLN A 763 36.58 25.32 -4.49
N LYS A 764 35.60 26.22 -4.62
CA LYS A 764 35.69 27.58 -4.06
C LYS A 764 35.34 27.62 -2.58
N THR A 765 35.87 28.60 -1.86
CA THR A 765 35.34 29.00 -0.54
C THR A 765 33.81 29.11 -0.59
N GLY A 766 33.10 28.53 0.38
CA GLY A 766 31.64 28.37 0.35
C GLY A 766 31.18 26.95 0.71
N MET A 767 29.86 26.73 0.79
CA MET A 767 29.32 25.37 0.93
C MET A 767 29.45 24.60 -0.39
N GLN A 768 29.89 23.35 -0.28
CA GLN A 768 30.11 22.42 -1.37
C GLN A 768 29.47 21.07 -1.03
N SER A 769 29.33 20.19 -2.04
CA SER A 769 28.73 18.88 -1.82
C SER A 769 29.27 17.80 -2.75
N ILE A 770 29.26 16.55 -2.28
CA ILE A 770 29.59 15.36 -3.06
C ILE A 770 28.48 14.32 -2.89
N ILE A 771 27.88 13.91 -4.00
CA ILE A 771 26.83 12.88 -4.02
C ILE A 771 27.47 11.50 -4.15
N TRP A 772 26.96 10.55 -3.37
CA TRP A 772 27.20 9.12 -3.57
C TRP A 772 25.88 8.40 -3.83
N ASN A 773 25.88 7.46 -4.77
CA ASN A 773 24.70 6.76 -5.26
C ASN A 773 24.72 5.25 -4.95
N GLY A 774 25.43 4.85 -3.88
CA GLY A 774 25.52 3.45 -3.49
C GLY A 774 26.28 2.56 -4.49
N LYS A 775 27.18 3.12 -5.31
CA LYS A 775 27.98 2.36 -6.28
C LYS A 775 29.47 2.29 -5.95
N ASP A 776 30.10 1.19 -6.35
CA ASP A 776 31.55 0.99 -6.30
C ASP A 776 32.29 1.64 -7.49
N CYS A 777 33.62 1.56 -7.50
CA CYS A 777 34.46 2.08 -8.58
C CYS A 777 34.29 1.38 -9.95
N LYS A 778 33.58 0.24 -10.02
CA LYS A 778 33.21 -0.47 -11.25
C LYS A 778 31.76 -0.19 -11.66
N ASN A 779 31.09 0.76 -11.00
CA ASN A 779 29.70 1.15 -11.23
C ASN A 779 28.67 0.06 -10.89
N ASN A 780 29.03 -0.90 -10.04
CA ASN A 780 28.08 -1.88 -9.48
C ASN A 780 27.46 -1.35 -8.20
N ASN A 781 26.21 -1.73 -7.92
CA ASN A 781 25.57 -1.42 -6.64
C ASN A 781 26.28 -2.16 -5.50
N VAL A 782 26.47 -1.48 -4.37
CA VAL A 782 26.97 -2.08 -3.14
C VAL A 782 25.82 -2.69 -2.35
N GLY A 783 26.08 -3.66 -1.47
CA GLY A 783 25.02 -4.26 -0.65
C GLY A 783 24.50 -3.31 0.44
N SER A 784 23.26 -3.43 0.88
CA SER A 784 22.75 -2.68 2.04
C SER A 784 23.60 -2.96 3.28
N GLY A 785 23.90 -1.93 4.06
CA GLY A 785 24.79 -2.03 5.21
C GLY A 785 25.42 -0.72 5.63
N THR A 786 26.31 -0.81 6.63
CA THR A 786 27.05 0.35 7.14
C THR A 786 28.39 0.52 6.44
N TYR A 787 28.65 1.74 5.98
CA TYR A 787 29.87 2.18 5.32
C TYR A 787 30.53 3.30 6.12
N PHE A 788 31.84 3.42 6.01
CA PHE A 788 32.62 4.51 6.59
C PHE A 788 33.09 5.45 5.49
N TYR A 789 33.26 6.73 5.81
CA TYR A 789 33.81 7.67 4.86
C TYR A 789 34.91 8.54 5.46
N LYS A 790 35.80 8.98 4.58
CA LYS A 790 36.88 9.93 4.84
C LYS A 790 36.79 11.03 3.81
N ILE A 791 36.76 12.28 4.25
CA ILE A 791 36.85 13.44 3.37
C ILE A 791 38.12 14.24 3.69
N THR A 792 38.87 14.59 2.65
CA THR A 792 40.15 15.32 2.77
C THR A 792 40.08 16.56 1.90
N ALA A 793 40.42 17.72 2.45
CA ALA A 793 40.52 18.99 1.71
C ALA A 793 41.97 19.50 1.73
N ILE A 794 42.49 19.86 0.56
CA ILE A 794 43.86 20.36 0.34
C ILE A 794 43.76 21.78 -0.23
N PRO A 795 44.11 22.82 0.55
CA PRO A 795 44.12 24.20 0.07
C PRO A 795 45.01 24.39 -1.16
N ILE A 796 44.56 25.21 -2.11
CA ILE A 796 45.25 25.42 -3.41
C ILE A 796 46.35 26.49 -3.31
N SER A 797 46.35 27.34 -2.28
CA SER A 797 47.42 28.30 -1.99
C SER A 797 48.42 27.73 -0.97
N ASN A 798 49.72 28.02 -1.15
CA ASN A 798 50.94 27.51 -0.47
C ASN A 798 50.91 27.42 1.08
N SER A 799 49.96 26.70 1.64
CA SER A 799 49.84 26.36 3.05
C SER A 799 49.90 24.84 3.14
N SER A 800 50.92 24.33 3.83
CA SER A 800 51.20 22.90 3.99
C SER A 800 50.23 22.20 4.96
N VAL A 801 48.99 22.69 5.10
CA VAL A 801 47.99 22.20 6.06
C VAL A 801 46.93 21.41 5.30
N GLN A 802 46.93 20.09 5.47
CA GLN A 802 45.86 19.20 5.01
C GLN A 802 44.80 19.08 6.10
N TYR A 803 43.54 19.29 5.75
CA TYR A 803 42.41 19.06 6.66
C TYR A 803 41.78 17.69 6.35
N GLN A 804 41.72 16.82 7.35
CA GLN A 804 41.16 15.47 7.23
C GLN A 804 40.08 15.26 8.27
N LYS A 805 38.86 14.87 7.84
CA LYS A 805 37.77 14.45 8.73
C LYS A 805 37.29 13.05 8.35
N SER A 806 37.14 12.18 9.34
CA SER A 806 36.62 10.82 9.17
C SER A 806 35.27 10.73 9.88
N GLY A 807 34.23 10.25 9.20
CA GLY A 807 32.86 10.13 9.74
C GLY A 807 32.48 8.68 10.04
N VAL A 808 31.61 8.47 11.03
CA VAL A 808 31.46 7.18 11.73
C VAL A 808 30.46 6.21 11.08
N SER A 809 29.47 6.64 10.28
CA SER A 809 28.61 5.67 9.58
C SER A 809 27.70 6.29 8.51
N VAL A 810 27.63 5.64 7.36
CA VAL A 810 26.66 5.85 6.27
C VAL A 810 25.88 4.54 6.13
N LYS A 811 24.56 4.55 6.29
CA LYS A 811 23.70 3.36 6.14
C LYS A 811 23.04 3.39 4.77
N TYR A 812 23.34 2.40 3.93
CA TYR A 812 22.67 2.12 2.65
C TYR A 812 21.66 0.99 2.82
#